data_AF-A0A7C4BMS3-F1
#
_entry.id   AF-A0A7C4BMS3-F1
#
_cell.length_a   1.000
_cell.length_b   1.000
_cell.length_c   1.000
_cell.angle_alpha   90.00
_cell.angle_beta   90.00
_cell.angle_gamma   90.00
#
_symmetry.space_group_name_H-M   'P 1'
#
loop_
_entity.id
_entity.type
_entity.pdbx_description
1 polymer ?
#
loop_
_entity_poly.entity_id
_entity_poly.type
_entity_poly.pdbx_seq_one_letter_code
_entity_poly.pdbx_strand_id
1 'polypeptide(L)'
;KNSGAEPSLKYNVVKTYEFLEPLPTGSSQYPTPPDYNAIMKRIDIANWVEKQGVKEIWIWGYHSSKVFPWESNMSGPYGDISNSSRDPNDLPILSKTYTVYHYNYLCGTSEAVEDHMHQIEAIFNHVDRKWFWEKFVGANDNSKGKVVNPGCGWSHFPPNADADYDWANKKYVSTDIEDWKPDGTGQKQSMNCEKWDCNSLKWFIYWMQSVPGKDNGLIYKGNSLPNWWTFIADFDGSMKKGLKLVSETQNKAPVANSQSVTTYKNTPINITLTGSDPDNNPITYKISSQPTNGNLSGSAPKITYTPKTNFVGSDSFTFTVNDGSLDSKKATISITIKEEQNTGGKKLSIPEQSGSPGKDIIIPININDATGLAGADITVTYDKKILTFKQAVNTELFNGNFAVNDVSSDSKVVIRMASMKGIEKGSGALINMTFTVKANTTIGTETPINLTDVSAFDEIANSITISTQNGKLKIVSACVKGDVNGDGAIKSNDVILALRISAGLMQADQTQFCAADFNDDGAVKSNDAILILRKSAGMAPAIKENISIDTVKLFINDAYGSQGKAVNMPIMIDNPGMLGGGDIAIVYDSSVLRARYVTSSSGVILASNISNEGQIRLSFTNTEKLTGDNIAKIEFEVLVDSESPIKINKAELYDYDGRTLNSKWLDGKFRSYNIPAEKTSLLQNYPNPFNPETWIPYQLKESNEVKIVIYDVSGRKIRSLDLGYRNAGIYTTPDRSAYWDGKNESGETVTSGVYFYTIQAGSFTDTRKMIIKK
;
A
#
# COMPACT_ATOMS: atom_id res chain seq x y z
N LYS A 1 23.38 -20.71 8.80
CA LYS A 1 23.55 -21.34 7.46
C LYS A 1 23.31 -20.34 6.31
N ASN A 2 24.36 -19.68 5.81
CA ASN A 2 24.44 -19.02 4.50
C ASN A 2 25.93 -18.87 4.17
N SER A 3 26.42 -19.42 3.06
CA SER A 3 27.83 -19.33 2.65
C SER A 3 28.22 -17.98 2.04
N GLY A 4 27.24 -17.08 1.82
CA GLY A 4 27.43 -15.68 1.47
C GLY A 4 27.15 -14.70 2.62
N ALA A 5 27.12 -15.17 3.87
CA ALA A 5 27.03 -14.27 5.02
C ALA A 5 28.38 -13.57 5.25
N GLU A 6 28.40 -12.24 5.17
CA GLU A 6 29.56 -11.45 5.63
C GLU A 6 29.74 -11.63 7.15
N PRO A 7 30.99 -11.59 7.67
CA PRO A 7 31.22 -11.61 9.10
C PRO A 7 30.43 -10.49 9.77
N SER A 8 29.80 -10.77 10.91
CA SER A 8 28.91 -9.83 11.60
C SER A 8 29.61 -8.54 12.03
N LEU A 9 30.95 -8.53 12.15
CA LEU A 9 31.73 -7.37 12.56
C LEU A 9 32.99 -7.22 11.71
N LYS A 10 33.09 -6.10 10.98
CA LYS A 10 34.36 -5.51 10.55
C LYS A 10 34.81 -4.57 11.66
N TYR A 11 35.73 -5.01 12.51
CA TYR A 11 36.26 -4.21 13.61
C TYR A 11 37.74 -3.88 13.37
N ASN A 12 38.15 -2.71 13.85
CA ASN A 12 39.56 -2.33 13.93
C ASN A 12 39.88 -2.16 15.41
N VAL A 13 40.89 -2.86 15.90
CA VAL A 13 41.40 -2.66 17.27
C VAL A 13 42.04 -1.27 17.32
N VAL A 14 41.37 -0.32 17.98
CA VAL A 14 41.84 1.07 18.06
C VAL A 14 42.90 1.27 19.14
N LYS A 15 42.94 0.39 20.15
CA LYS A 15 43.92 0.43 21.24
C LYS A 15 43.93 -0.90 21.99
N THR A 16 45.10 -1.25 22.55
CA THR A 16 45.28 -2.36 23.48
C THR A 16 45.92 -1.82 24.76
N TYR A 17 45.47 -2.33 25.90
CA TYR A 17 46.04 -2.07 27.22
C TYR A 17 46.38 -3.40 27.88
N GLU A 18 47.46 -3.41 28.65
CA GLU A 18 47.88 -4.57 29.42
C GLU A 18 48.12 -4.12 30.87
N PHE A 19 47.54 -4.88 31.81
CA PHE A 19 47.62 -4.63 33.23
C PHE A 19 48.03 -5.92 33.94
N LEU A 20 48.80 -5.78 35.02
CA LEU A 20 49.08 -6.89 35.94
C LEU A 20 48.23 -6.70 37.20
N GLU A 21 47.26 -7.57 37.42
CA GLU A 21 46.34 -7.51 38.55
C GLU A 21 46.49 -8.74 39.46
N PRO A 22 46.24 -8.60 40.77
CA PRO A 22 46.02 -9.76 41.64
C PRO A 22 44.83 -10.56 41.12
N LEU A 23 45.03 -11.86 40.89
CA LEU A 23 43.93 -12.73 40.51
C LEU A 23 42.93 -12.84 41.67
N PRO A 24 41.62 -12.83 41.38
CA PRO A 24 40.59 -13.13 42.36
C PRO A 24 40.71 -14.59 42.82
N THR A 25 41.57 -14.85 43.80
CA THR A 25 41.76 -16.18 44.37
C THR A 25 41.21 -16.19 45.79
N GLY A 26 40.06 -16.84 45.96
CA GLY A 26 39.52 -17.16 47.27
C GLY A 26 39.98 -18.54 47.72
N SER A 27 40.32 -18.71 49.01
CA SER A 27 40.49 -20.02 49.64
C SER A 27 39.16 -20.71 49.97
N SER A 28 38.03 -20.04 49.69
CA SER A 28 36.67 -20.52 49.85
C SER A 28 35.98 -20.62 48.49
N GLN A 29 34.91 -21.41 48.45
CA GLN A 29 34.07 -21.75 47.30
C GLN A 29 33.43 -20.54 46.56
N TYR A 30 33.84 -19.31 46.86
CA TYR A 30 33.30 -18.03 46.35
C TYR A 30 34.46 -17.01 46.18
N PRO A 31 35.17 -17.00 45.04
CA PRO A 31 36.18 -15.98 44.77
C PRO A 31 35.56 -14.58 44.66
N THR A 32 36.25 -13.54 45.13
CA THR A 32 35.83 -12.14 44.97
C THR A 32 36.01 -11.72 43.50
N PRO A 33 34.99 -11.28 42.77
CA PRO A 33 35.13 -10.94 41.34
C PRO A 33 36.11 -9.76 41.11
N PRO A 34 36.73 -9.65 39.92
CA PRO A 34 37.52 -8.46 39.57
C PRO A 34 36.68 -7.18 39.61
N ASP A 35 37.29 -6.07 40.04
CA ASP A 35 36.65 -4.74 40.02
C ASP A 35 36.72 -4.14 38.60
N TYR A 36 35.76 -4.51 37.76
CA TYR A 36 35.68 -4.07 36.37
C TYR A 36 35.45 -2.55 36.26
N ASN A 37 34.72 -1.96 37.20
CA ASN A 37 34.54 -0.51 37.28
C ASN A 37 35.89 0.21 37.41
N ALA A 38 36.76 -0.26 38.31
CA ALA A 38 38.11 0.28 38.47
C ALA A 38 38.99 0.06 37.24
N ILE A 39 38.92 -1.11 36.59
CA ILE A 39 39.65 -1.38 35.33
C ILE A 39 39.22 -0.41 34.24
N MET A 40 37.91 -0.24 34.02
CA MET A 40 37.35 0.63 32.99
C MET A 40 37.64 2.12 33.24
N LYS A 41 37.63 2.55 34.51
CA LYS A 41 38.03 3.93 34.87
C LYS A 41 39.50 4.21 34.53
N ARG A 42 40.41 3.26 34.72
CA ARG A 42 41.85 3.44 34.44
C ARG A 42 42.17 3.66 32.97
N ILE A 43 41.37 3.10 32.06
CA ILE A 43 41.51 3.33 30.62
C ILE A 43 40.73 4.55 30.13
N ASP A 44 40.10 5.32 31.03
CA ASP A 44 39.19 6.43 30.70
C ASP A 44 38.11 5.99 29.71
N ILE A 45 37.31 4.99 30.10
CA ILE A 45 36.36 4.38 29.18
C ILE A 45 35.34 5.37 28.61
N ALA A 46 34.98 6.39 29.39
CA ALA A 46 34.08 7.46 28.96
C ALA A 46 34.61 8.17 27.71
N ASN A 47 35.91 8.50 27.66
CA ASN A 47 36.51 9.09 26.47
C ASN A 47 36.44 8.14 25.26
N TRP A 48 36.75 6.86 25.43
CA TRP A 48 36.72 5.89 24.34
C TRP A 48 35.31 5.68 23.78
N VAL A 49 34.32 5.50 24.64
CA VAL A 49 32.94 5.21 24.23
C VAL A 49 32.22 6.48 23.80
N GLU A 50 32.22 7.52 24.63
CA GLU A 50 31.42 8.72 24.39
C GLU A 50 32.05 9.63 23.33
N LYS A 51 33.38 9.75 23.28
CA LYS A 51 34.07 10.66 22.34
C LYS A 51 34.64 9.92 21.12
N GLN A 52 35.32 8.79 21.31
CA GLN A 52 35.97 8.04 20.23
C GLN A 52 35.04 7.02 19.54
N GLY A 53 33.85 6.77 20.10
CA GLY A 53 32.85 5.88 19.51
C GLY A 53 33.22 4.39 19.56
N VAL A 54 34.06 3.97 20.50
CA VAL A 54 34.34 2.56 20.77
C VAL A 54 33.06 1.87 21.19
N LYS A 55 32.74 0.75 20.52
CA LYS A 55 31.51 -0.02 20.76
C LYS A 55 31.75 -1.35 21.45
N GLU A 56 32.99 -1.85 21.43
CA GLU A 56 33.35 -3.16 21.95
C GLU A 56 34.65 -3.07 22.73
N ILE A 57 34.68 -3.74 23.88
CA ILE A 57 35.84 -3.83 24.77
C ILE A 57 36.06 -5.29 25.07
N TRP A 58 37.29 -5.76 24.89
CA TRP A 58 37.67 -7.16 25.13
C TRP A 58 38.64 -7.22 26.31
N ILE A 59 38.29 -7.96 27.36
CA ILE A 59 39.12 -8.13 28.54
C ILE A 59 39.71 -9.55 28.55
N TRP A 60 41.03 -9.67 28.52
CA TRP A 60 41.72 -10.96 28.52
C TRP A 60 42.43 -11.20 29.84
N GLY A 61 42.35 -12.43 30.32
CA GLY A 61 42.89 -12.86 31.60
C GLY A 61 43.97 -13.92 31.47
N TYR A 62 45.22 -13.56 31.72
CA TYR A 62 46.34 -14.50 31.65
C TYR A 62 46.88 -14.80 33.05
N HIS A 63 47.03 -16.08 33.38
CA HIS A 63 47.49 -16.53 34.69
C HIS A 63 48.43 -17.73 34.56
N SER A 64 49.33 -17.91 35.54
CA SER A 64 50.35 -18.96 35.50
C SER A 64 49.97 -20.27 36.22
N SER A 65 48.79 -20.39 36.84
CA SER A 65 48.39 -21.54 37.69
C SER A 65 46.89 -21.85 37.67
N LYS A 66 46.46 -23.12 37.80
CA LYS A 66 45.02 -23.50 37.81
C LYS A 66 44.24 -22.86 38.98
N VAL A 67 43.43 -21.86 38.68
CA VAL A 67 42.31 -21.29 39.47
C VAL A 67 41.00 -22.01 39.11
N PHE A 68 40.09 -22.16 40.08
CA PHE A 68 38.72 -22.66 39.89
C PHE A 68 37.75 -21.47 39.78
N PRO A 69 37.26 -21.14 38.58
CA PRO A 69 36.29 -20.05 38.42
C PRO A 69 34.87 -20.47 38.81
N TRP A 70 34.05 -19.49 39.18
CA TRP A 70 32.61 -19.64 39.31
C TRP A 70 32.00 -19.48 37.92
N GLU A 71 31.63 -20.60 37.31
CA GLU A 71 31.20 -20.72 35.89
C GLU A 71 30.02 -19.81 35.55
N SER A 72 29.03 -19.66 36.45
CA SER A 72 27.79 -18.91 36.18
C SER A 72 27.87 -17.40 36.47
N ASN A 73 28.96 -16.91 37.07
CA ASN A 73 29.14 -15.54 37.59
C ASN A 73 30.53 -15.00 37.24
N MET A 74 31.07 -15.37 36.07
CA MET A 74 32.19 -14.64 35.48
C MET A 74 31.90 -13.13 35.35
N SER A 75 30.63 -12.76 35.54
CA SER A 75 30.00 -11.46 35.44
C SER A 75 29.20 -11.05 36.71
N GLY A 76 29.79 -11.25 37.90
CA GLY A 76 29.19 -10.84 39.17
C GLY A 76 27.91 -11.63 39.56
N PRO A 77 27.30 -11.36 40.73
CA PRO A 77 26.12 -12.10 41.24
C PRO A 77 24.83 -11.88 40.41
N TYR A 78 24.87 -11.00 39.42
CA TYR A 78 23.70 -10.61 38.65
C TYR A 78 23.87 -10.88 37.14
N GLY A 79 25.07 -11.11 36.61
CA GLY A 79 25.30 -11.18 35.18
C GLY A 79 25.49 -9.78 34.60
N ASP A 80 26.75 -9.42 34.32
CA ASP A 80 27.18 -8.14 33.74
C ASP A 80 26.54 -7.92 32.38
N ILE A 81 25.77 -6.84 32.30
CA ILE A 81 25.16 -6.35 31.07
C ILE A 81 25.89 -5.05 30.77
N SER A 82 26.54 -4.98 29.61
CA SER A 82 27.38 -3.83 29.28
C SER A 82 26.58 -2.53 29.30
N ASN A 83 27.13 -1.50 29.98
CA ASN A 83 26.50 -0.19 30.12
C ASN A 83 25.09 -0.22 30.76
N SER A 84 24.89 -1.01 31.82
CA SER A 84 23.61 -1.15 32.50
C SER A 84 23.57 -0.46 33.86
N SER A 85 22.44 0.20 34.15
CA SER A 85 22.11 0.76 35.46
C SER A 85 21.62 -0.26 36.49
N ARG A 86 21.61 -1.55 36.14
CA ARG A 86 21.10 -2.64 36.97
C ARG A 86 21.92 -2.87 38.25
N ASP A 87 23.25 -2.74 38.16
CA ASP A 87 24.16 -2.80 39.30
C ASP A 87 25.09 -1.57 39.27
N PRO A 88 24.98 -0.65 40.24
CA PRO A 88 25.79 0.56 40.27
C PRO A 88 27.30 0.31 40.52
N ASN A 89 27.69 -0.90 40.93
CA ASN A 89 29.08 -1.24 41.27
C ASN A 89 29.78 -2.08 40.19
N ASP A 90 29.09 -2.47 39.12
CA ASP A 90 29.61 -3.39 38.09
C ASP A 90 30.44 -2.66 37.01
N LEU A 91 29.80 -2.00 36.04
CA LEU A 91 30.45 -1.27 34.94
C LEU A 91 30.10 0.22 34.96
N PRO A 92 30.96 1.11 34.43
CA PRO A 92 30.61 2.53 34.29
C PRO A 92 29.39 2.74 33.39
N ILE A 93 28.39 3.48 33.88
CA ILE A 93 27.21 3.87 33.09
C ILE A 93 27.54 5.13 32.30
N LEU A 94 27.46 5.04 30.97
CA LEU A 94 27.79 6.07 30.00
C LEU A 94 26.59 6.42 29.13
N SER A 95 26.65 7.59 28.49
CA SER A 95 25.58 8.11 27.62
C SER A 95 25.48 7.40 26.26
N LYS A 96 26.54 6.72 25.81
CA LYS A 96 26.55 5.87 24.60
C LYS A 96 26.76 4.42 25.00
N THR A 97 26.04 3.52 24.34
CA THR A 97 26.18 2.08 24.59
C THR A 97 27.50 1.52 24.08
N TYR A 98 28.06 0.60 24.85
CA TYR A 98 29.20 -0.22 24.50
C TYR A 98 28.98 -1.64 25.02
N THR A 99 29.62 -2.62 24.40
CA THR A 99 29.59 -4.03 24.77
C THR A 99 30.96 -4.45 25.32
N VAL A 100 30.96 -5.23 26.40
CA VAL A 100 32.15 -5.79 27.04
C VAL A 100 32.14 -7.29 26.82
N TYR A 101 33.16 -7.80 26.14
CA TYR A 101 33.47 -9.22 26.08
C TYR A 101 34.42 -9.55 27.22
N HIS A 102 34.00 -10.50 28.05
CA HIS A 102 34.49 -10.60 29.41
C HIS A 102 35.78 -11.41 29.57
N TYR A 103 36.24 -11.56 30.82
CA TYR A 103 37.52 -12.13 31.24
C TYR A 103 37.68 -13.59 30.76
N ASN A 104 38.21 -13.74 29.55
CA ASN A 104 38.47 -15.06 28.97
C ASN A 104 39.78 -15.63 29.55
N TYR A 105 39.63 -16.48 30.56
CA TYR A 105 40.70 -17.08 31.38
C TYR A 105 41.45 -18.21 30.65
N LEU A 106 40.82 -18.88 29.70
CA LEU A 106 41.41 -19.95 28.88
C LEU A 106 41.26 -19.55 27.42
N CYS A 107 42.31 -18.98 26.81
CA CYS A 107 42.40 -18.42 25.46
C CYS A 107 41.78 -19.27 24.33
N GLY A 108 40.47 -19.43 24.37
CA GLY A 108 39.68 -20.32 23.55
C GLY A 108 38.48 -19.54 23.09
N THR A 109 38.26 -19.56 21.77
CA THR A 109 37.13 -18.89 21.16
C THR A 109 35.80 -19.40 21.73
N SER A 110 35.74 -20.67 22.19
CA SER A 110 34.54 -21.26 22.80
C SER A 110 34.06 -20.46 24.03
N GLU A 111 34.98 -20.22 24.97
CA GLU A 111 34.68 -19.52 26.24
C GLU A 111 34.23 -18.08 26.00
N ALA A 112 34.89 -17.36 25.08
CA ALA A 112 34.49 -15.99 24.74
C ALA A 112 33.08 -15.91 24.15
N VAL A 113 32.66 -16.92 23.39
CA VAL A 113 31.31 -16.93 22.80
C VAL A 113 30.28 -17.31 23.88
N GLU A 114 30.60 -18.26 24.75
CA GLU A 114 29.78 -18.66 25.89
C GLU A 114 29.48 -17.49 26.84
N ASP A 115 30.50 -16.71 27.20
CA ASP A 115 30.38 -15.50 28.01
C ASP A 115 29.34 -14.52 27.45
N HIS A 116 29.35 -14.31 26.13
CA HIS A 116 28.40 -13.40 25.50
C HIS A 116 26.97 -13.96 25.54
N MET A 117 26.79 -15.28 25.47
CA MET A 117 25.45 -15.90 25.60
C MET A 117 24.87 -15.65 26.99
N HIS A 118 25.67 -15.73 28.04
CA HIS A 118 25.22 -15.42 29.40
C HIS A 118 24.72 -13.99 29.58
N GLN A 119 25.32 -13.02 28.88
CA GLN A 119 24.83 -11.63 28.90
C GLN A 119 23.42 -11.55 28.29
N ILE A 120 23.20 -12.25 27.17
CA ILE A 120 21.90 -12.30 26.49
C ILE A 120 20.85 -12.95 27.40
N GLU A 121 21.19 -14.04 28.07
CA GLU A 121 20.31 -14.71 29.04
C GLU A 121 19.98 -13.82 30.24
N ALA A 122 20.97 -13.12 30.79
CA ALA A 122 20.77 -12.17 31.88
C ALA A 122 19.82 -11.03 31.47
N ILE A 123 19.96 -10.51 30.24
CA ILE A 123 19.05 -9.50 29.68
C ILE A 123 17.62 -10.07 29.59
N PHE A 124 17.42 -11.23 28.96
CA PHE A 124 16.07 -11.77 28.79
C PHE A 124 15.41 -12.09 30.12
N ASN A 125 16.18 -12.69 31.04
CA ASN A 125 15.73 -12.99 32.39
C ASN A 125 15.38 -11.71 33.19
N HIS A 126 16.10 -10.61 32.96
CA HIS A 126 15.79 -9.34 33.62
C HIS A 126 14.55 -8.66 33.04
N VAL A 127 14.43 -8.59 31.72
CA VAL A 127 13.32 -7.87 31.06
C VAL A 127 11.99 -8.59 31.31
N ASP A 128 11.96 -9.92 31.18
CA ASP A 128 10.79 -10.74 31.53
C ASP A 128 11.21 -12.18 31.87
N ARG A 129 11.52 -12.39 33.15
CA ARG A 129 11.95 -13.70 33.70
C ARG A 129 11.02 -14.84 33.32
N LYS A 130 9.71 -14.63 33.50
CA LYS A 130 8.73 -15.70 33.30
C LYS A 130 8.67 -16.07 31.83
N TRP A 131 8.61 -15.07 30.96
CA TRP A 131 8.61 -15.29 29.52
C TRP A 131 9.90 -15.98 29.06
N PHE A 132 11.07 -15.55 29.56
CA PHE A 132 12.36 -16.16 29.22
C PHE A 132 12.40 -17.65 29.57
N TRP A 133 12.12 -18.03 30.82
CA TRP A 133 12.21 -19.43 31.22
C TRP A 133 11.12 -20.30 30.61
N GLU A 134 9.86 -19.84 30.60
CA GLU A 134 8.73 -20.66 30.15
C GLU A 134 8.54 -20.70 28.63
N LYS A 135 8.95 -19.66 27.89
CA LYS A 135 8.73 -19.55 26.43
C LYS A 135 10.00 -19.69 25.62
N PHE A 136 11.04 -18.94 25.97
CA PHE A 136 12.29 -18.93 25.18
C PHE A 136 13.13 -20.18 25.43
N VAL A 137 13.41 -20.49 26.70
CA VAL A 137 14.14 -21.70 27.10
C VAL A 137 13.23 -22.93 27.02
N GLY A 138 12.01 -22.82 27.54
CA GLY A 138 11.06 -23.93 27.59
C GLY A 138 11.25 -24.86 28.79
N ALA A 139 11.78 -24.32 29.89
CA ALA A 139 11.87 -24.99 31.19
C ALA A 139 10.61 -24.71 32.02
N ASN A 140 10.13 -25.70 32.77
CA ASN A 140 9.12 -25.48 33.80
C ASN A 140 9.82 -24.98 35.07
N ASP A 141 9.25 -23.92 35.66
CA ASP A 141 9.81 -23.08 36.73
C ASP A 141 10.76 -23.77 37.73
N ASN A 142 11.98 -23.22 37.79
CA ASN A 142 13.05 -23.31 38.79
C ASN A 142 13.39 -24.70 39.38
N SER A 143 14.55 -25.26 38.99
CA SER A 143 15.59 -25.85 39.87
C SER A 143 16.26 -27.17 39.40
N LYS A 144 15.87 -27.78 38.26
CA LYS A 144 16.43 -29.10 37.87
C LYS A 144 16.86 -29.28 36.41
N GLY A 145 17.07 -28.21 35.64
CA GLY A 145 17.68 -28.26 34.30
C GLY A 145 16.92 -29.06 33.23
N LYS A 146 15.71 -29.58 33.52
CA LYS A 146 14.98 -30.43 32.58
C LYS A 146 14.06 -29.59 31.70
N VAL A 147 14.48 -29.41 30.45
CA VAL A 147 13.72 -28.72 29.40
C VAL A 147 12.58 -29.65 28.93
N VAL A 148 11.34 -29.19 29.03
CA VAL A 148 10.14 -30.01 28.74
C VAL A 148 9.60 -29.73 27.34
N ASN A 149 9.71 -28.48 26.88
CA ASN A 149 9.35 -28.05 25.52
C ASN A 149 10.50 -27.19 24.98
N PRO A 150 11.57 -27.80 24.44
CA PRO A 150 12.78 -27.07 24.07
C PRO A 150 12.47 -26.04 22.99
N GLY A 151 12.66 -24.76 23.34
CA GLY A 151 12.54 -23.63 22.42
C GLY A 151 13.88 -23.26 21.79
N CYS A 152 14.22 -21.97 21.75
CA CYS A 152 15.56 -21.49 21.33
C CYS A 152 16.70 -22.08 22.19
N GLY A 153 16.39 -22.57 23.40
CA GLY A 153 17.31 -23.32 24.26
C GLY A 153 18.15 -22.44 25.18
N TRP A 154 18.66 -23.06 26.25
CA TRP A 154 19.61 -22.47 27.20
C TRP A 154 21.04 -22.67 26.69
N SER A 155 21.97 -21.73 26.96
CA SER A 155 23.31 -21.70 26.38
C SER A 155 24.08 -23.01 26.57
N HIS A 156 23.94 -23.64 27.73
CA HIS A 156 24.64 -24.89 28.05
C HIS A 156 23.88 -26.17 27.67
N PHE A 157 22.60 -26.03 27.28
CA PHE A 157 21.70 -27.15 27.02
C PHE A 157 21.23 -27.12 25.57
N PRO A 158 22.02 -27.70 24.64
CA PRO A 158 21.50 -27.97 23.33
C PRO A 158 20.28 -28.90 23.39
N PRO A 159 19.38 -28.89 22.39
CA PRO A 159 18.10 -29.59 22.48
C PRO A 159 18.17 -31.10 22.79
N ASN A 160 19.31 -31.73 22.48
CA ASN A 160 19.63 -33.14 22.67
C ASN A 160 20.39 -33.45 23.96
N ALA A 161 20.77 -32.46 24.76
CA ALA A 161 21.51 -32.63 26.01
C ALA A 161 20.67 -33.37 27.06
N ASP A 162 21.29 -34.33 27.76
CA ASP A 162 20.68 -34.98 28.93
C ASP A 162 21.19 -34.37 30.26
N ALA A 163 22.24 -33.53 30.22
CA ALA A 163 22.82 -32.80 31.35
C ALA A 163 23.51 -31.49 30.90
N ASP A 164 23.98 -30.69 31.87
CA ASP A 164 24.71 -29.46 31.62
C ASP A 164 25.98 -29.74 30.80
N TYR A 165 26.28 -28.87 29.83
CA TYR A 165 27.46 -28.98 28.98
C TYR A 165 27.51 -30.26 28.08
N ASP A 166 26.37 -30.92 27.84
CA ASP A 166 26.29 -32.16 27.02
C ASP A 166 26.12 -31.88 25.51
N TRP A 167 27.05 -31.11 24.92
CA TRP A 167 27.04 -30.76 23.49
C TRP A 167 27.39 -31.90 22.53
N ALA A 168 27.97 -32.98 23.03
CA ALA A 168 28.44 -34.10 22.21
C ALA A 168 27.42 -35.25 22.12
N ASN A 169 26.23 -35.09 22.70
CA ASN A 169 25.21 -36.12 22.71
C ASN A 169 24.69 -36.44 21.29
N LYS A 170 24.79 -37.69 20.84
CA LYS A 170 24.37 -38.05 19.47
C LYS A 170 22.89 -38.40 19.33
N LYS A 171 22.14 -38.37 20.43
CA LYS A 171 20.72 -38.68 20.45
C LYS A 171 19.93 -37.69 19.62
N TYR A 172 19.01 -38.21 18.81
CA TYR A 172 18.07 -37.40 18.05
C TYR A 172 16.94 -36.92 18.94
N VAL A 173 16.54 -35.66 18.75
CA VAL A 173 15.43 -35.01 19.42
C VAL A 173 14.59 -34.22 18.40
N SER A 174 13.33 -33.98 18.75
CA SER A 174 12.43 -33.11 17.98
C SER A 174 12.43 -31.71 18.59
N THR A 175 12.89 -30.71 17.84
CA THR A 175 13.07 -29.32 18.31
C THR A 175 12.74 -28.31 17.20
N ASP A 176 12.26 -27.13 17.57
CA ASP A 176 11.95 -26.00 16.68
C ASP A 176 13.01 -24.89 16.72
N ILE A 177 14.22 -25.14 17.24
CA ILE A 177 15.27 -24.11 17.41
C ILE A 177 15.57 -23.24 16.16
N GLU A 178 15.41 -23.76 14.94
CA GLU A 178 15.62 -22.99 13.69
C GLU A 178 14.36 -22.21 13.20
N ASP A 179 13.16 -22.48 13.73
CA ASP A 179 11.89 -21.78 13.43
C ASP A 179 11.12 -21.49 14.72
N TRP A 180 11.82 -21.12 15.79
CA TRP A 180 11.21 -20.96 17.10
C TRP A 180 10.20 -19.81 17.08
N LYS A 181 9.02 -20.05 17.67
CA LYS A 181 7.96 -19.05 17.81
C LYS A 181 7.44 -18.99 19.24
N PRO A 182 7.15 -17.78 19.76
CA PRO A 182 6.74 -17.57 21.15
C PRO A 182 5.41 -18.21 21.53
N ASP A 183 4.57 -18.53 20.55
CA ASP A 183 3.29 -19.23 20.72
C ASP A 183 3.41 -20.77 20.59
N GLY A 184 4.61 -21.29 20.32
CA GLY A 184 4.88 -22.71 20.12
C GLY A 184 4.46 -23.26 18.75
N THR A 185 4.17 -22.39 17.78
CA THR A 185 3.79 -22.79 16.40
C THR A 185 4.99 -23.02 15.47
N GLY A 186 6.20 -22.98 16.01
CA GLY A 186 7.43 -23.24 15.28
C GLY A 186 7.46 -24.64 14.68
N GLN A 187 8.02 -24.77 13.47
CA GLN A 187 8.15 -26.07 12.83
C GLN A 187 9.25 -26.90 13.49
N LYS A 188 8.86 -28.00 14.13
CA LYS A 188 9.81 -28.95 14.73
C LYS A 188 10.48 -29.81 13.66
N GLN A 189 11.79 -30.03 13.82
CA GLN A 189 12.59 -30.93 13.01
C GLN A 189 13.35 -31.93 13.90
N SER A 190 13.71 -33.07 13.31
CA SER A 190 14.58 -34.04 13.96
C SER A 190 16.04 -33.58 13.87
N MET A 191 16.74 -33.56 15.00
CA MET A 191 18.08 -32.98 15.13
C MET A 191 18.91 -33.72 16.17
N ASN A 192 20.23 -33.75 16.01
CA ASN A 192 21.22 -34.17 17.00
C ASN A 192 22.47 -33.25 16.92
N CYS A 193 23.53 -33.60 17.65
CA CYS A 193 24.73 -32.78 17.71
C CYS A 193 25.51 -32.62 16.40
N GLU A 194 25.23 -33.45 15.38
CA GLU A 194 25.93 -33.36 14.09
C GLU A 194 25.67 -32.02 13.38
N LYS A 195 24.58 -31.30 13.71
CA LYS A 195 24.34 -29.93 13.18
C LYS A 195 25.42 -28.93 13.57
N TRP A 196 26.09 -29.14 14.70
CA TRP A 196 27.19 -28.31 15.20
C TRP A 196 28.48 -29.13 15.36
N ASP A 197 28.62 -30.22 14.62
CA ASP A 197 29.76 -31.14 14.68
C ASP A 197 30.09 -31.63 16.10
N CYS A 198 29.09 -31.69 16.99
CA CYS A 198 29.22 -32.14 18.37
C CYS A 198 30.31 -31.39 19.16
N ASN A 199 30.51 -30.10 18.83
CA ASN A 199 31.53 -29.23 19.39
C ASN A 199 30.90 -28.00 20.07
N SER A 200 31.42 -27.63 21.25
CA SER A 200 30.90 -26.52 22.08
C SER A 200 30.90 -25.17 21.36
N LEU A 201 32.03 -24.75 20.77
CA LEU A 201 32.12 -23.47 20.05
C LEU A 201 31.12 -23.40 18.89
N LYS A 202 31.01 -24.49 18.12
CA LYS A 202 30.08 -24.55 17.00
C LYS A 202 28.63 -24.56 17.48
N TRP A 203 28.33 -25.17 18.62
CA TRP A 203 27.01 -25.08 19.26
C TRP A 203 26.68 -23.63 19.62
N PHE A 204 27.59 -22.93 20.30
CA PHE A 204 27.38 -21.53 20.70
C PHE A 204 27.13 -20.61 19.51
N ILE A 205 27.93 -20.75 18.44
CA ILE A 205 27.72 -20.02 17.17
C ILE A 205 26.36 -20.37 16.56
N TYR A 206 25.99 -21.64 16.55
CA TYR A 206 24.74 -22.11 16.00
C TYR A 206 23.52 -21.57 16.77
N TRP A 207 23.58 -21.57 18.10
CA TRP A 207 22.55 -20.98 18.96
C TRP A 207 22.40 -19.49 18.67
N MET A 208 23.48 -18.70 18.66
CA MET A 208 23.42 -17.26 18.37
C MET A 208 22.82 -16.96 16.99
N GLN A 209 23.12 -17.79 15.98
CA GLN A 209 22.52 -17.66 14.64
C GLN A 209 21.04 -18.03 14.58
N SER A 210 20.57 -18.82 15.54
CA SER A 210 19.20 -19.31 15.63
C SER A 210 18.32 -18.37 16.48
N VAL A 211 18.92 -17.51 17.31
CA VAL A 211 18.20 -16.49 18.05
C VAL A 211 17.63 -15.42 17.10
N PRO A 212 16.33 -15.06 17.21
CA PRO A 212 15.70 -14.09 16.32
C PRO A 212 16.40 -12.70 16.28
N GLY A 213 17.00 -12.35 15.15
CA GLY A 213 17.81 -11.14 15.02
C GLY A 213 17.03 -9.82 14.82
N LYS A 214 17.66 -8.89 14.10
CA LYS A 214 17.03 -7.65 13.64
C LYS A 214 15.91 -7.98 12.62
N ASP A 215 14.80 -7.26 12.75
CA ASP A 215 13.59 -7.38 11.92
C ASP A 215 12.98 -8.80 11.94
N ASN A 216 12.99 -9.44 13.12
CA ASN A 216 12.56 -10.83 13.26
C ASN A 216 11.08 -11.10 12.92
N GLY A 217 10.24 -10.05 12.84
CA GLY A 217 8.84 -10.15 12.46
C GLY A 217 7.98 -11.00 13.39
N LEU A 218 8.49 -11.38 14.57
CA LEU A 218 7.80 -12.25 15.50
C LEU A 218 6.66 -11.49 16.18
N ILE A 219 5.52 -12.18 16.31
CA ILE A 219 4.31 -11.67 16.95
C ILE A 219 3.93 -12.64 18.05
N TYR A 220 3.61 -12.11 19.23
CA TYR A 220 3.05 -12.87 20.33
C TYR A 220 1.78 -12.17 20.83
N LYS A 221 0.65 -12.90 20.80
CA LYS A 221 -0.68 -12.36 21.19
C LYS A 221 -1.03 -11.03 20.51
N GLY A 222 -0.70 -10.90 19.22
CA GLY A 222 -1.00 -9.70 18.42
C GLY A 222 -0.02 -8.53 18.58
N ASN A 223 0.99 -8.66 19.45
CA ASN A 223 2.05 -7.65 19.62
C ASN A 223 3.35 -8.12 18.98
N SER A 224 4.05 -7.21 18.30
CA SER A 224 5.38 -7.49 17.78
C SER A 224 6.37 -7.65 18.95
N LEU A 225 7.16 -8.72 18.92
CA LEU A 225 8.32 -8.85 19.80
C LEU A 225 9.41 -7.89 19.33
N PRO A 226 9.95 -7.03 20.19
CA PRO A 226 11.13 -6.24 19.85
C PRO A 226 12.29 -7.15 19.46
N ASN A 227 13.14 -6.68 18.55
CA ASN A 227 14.36 -7.42 18.20
C ASN A 227 15.25 -7.57 19.44
N TRP A 228 15.74 -8.78 19.72
CA TRP A 228 16.62 -9.04 20.87
C TRP A 228 17.85 -8.14 20.89
N TRP A 229 18.38 -7.81 19.70
CA TRP A 229 19.48 -6.85 19.51
C TRP A 229 19.20 -5.47 20.12
N THR A 230 17.93 -5.06 20.23
CA THR A 230 17.53 -3.76 20.80
C THR A 230 17.96 -3.66 22.26
N PHE A 231 17.76 -4.73 23.03
CA PHE A 231 18.16 -4.78 24.44
C PHE A 231 19.67 -4.94 24.60
N ILE A 232 20.36 -5.61 23.67
CA ILE A 232 21.83 -5.77 23.70
C ILE A 232 22.54 -4.45 23.34
N ALA A 233 21.96 -3.67 22.42
CA ALA A 233 22.60 -2.48 21.88
C ALA A 233 22.26 -1.16 22.57
N ASP A 234 21.18 -1.09 23.33
CA ASP A 234 20.81 0.06 24.18
C ASP A 234 19.88 -0.42 25.30
N PHE A 235 20.41 -1.22 26.22
CA PHE A 235 19.65 -1.81 27.32
C PHE A 235 18.95 -0.74 28.17
N ASP A 236 19.72 0.20 28.73
CA ASP A 236 19.20 1.24 29.61
C ASP A 236 18.23 2.19 28.90
N GLY A 237 18.50 2.57 27.64
CA GLY A 237 17.57 3.36 26.85
C GLY A 237 16.27 2.61 26.54
N SER A 238 16.34 1.30 26.33
CA SER A 238 15.18 0.42 26.16
C SER A 238 14.35 0.32 27.44
N MET A 239 15.01 0.13 28.59
CA MET A 239 14.34 0.06 29.90
C MET A 239 13.71 1.40 30.30
N LYS A 240 14.38 2.54 30.04
CA LYS A 240 13.81 3.89 30.26
C LYS A 240 12.55 4.15 29.44
N LYS A 241 12.45 3.56 28.25
CA LYS A 241 11.27 3.61 27.37
C LYS A 241 10.19 2.60 27.77
N GLY A 242 10.41 1.80 28.82
CA GLY A 242 9.47 0.78 29.27
C GLY A 242 9.31 -0.38 28.28
N LEU A 243 10.30 -0.63 27.42
CA LEU A 243 10.24 -1.77 26.50
C LEU A 243 10.27 -3.09 27.29
N LYS A 244 9.37 -3.99 26.95
CA LYS A 244 9.28 -5.37 27.46
C LYS A 244 9.51 -6.36 26.31
N LEU A 245 9.82 -7.62 26.61
CA LEU A 245 9.94 -8.67 25.58
C LEU A 245 8.62 -8.88 24.84
N VAL A 246 7.52 -8.72 25.55
CA VAL A 246 6.18 -8.59 24.99
C VAL A 246 5.57 -7.33 25.58
N SER A 247 5.14 -6.38 24.75
CA SER A 247 4.26 -5.33 25.26
C SER A 247 2.99 -6.01 25.77
N GLU A 248 2.66 -5.88 27.05
CA GLU A 248 1.31 -6.21 27.49
C GLU A 248 0.38 -5.26 26.74
N THR A 249 -0.66 -5.78 26.08
CA THR A 249 -1.64 -4.91 25.43
C THR A 249 -2.23 -4.02 26.51
N GLN A 250 -2.11 -2.70 26.33
CA GLN A 250 -3.08 -1.80 26.91
C GLN A 250 -4.45 -2.27 26.39
N ASN A 251 -5.37 -2.61 27.30
CA ASN A 251 -6.73 -2.98 26.94
C ASN A 251 -7.29 -1.94 25.97
N LYS A 252 -7.71 -2.37 24.78
CA LYS A 252 -8.24 -1.46 23.76
C LYS A 252 -9.73 -1.36 24.00
N ALA A 253 -10.22 -0.12 24.18
CA ALA A 253 -11.64 0.11 24.39
C ALA A 253 -12.48 -0.57 23.29
N PRO A 254 -13.63 -1.16 23.64
CA PRO A 254 -14.49 -1.84 22.69
C PRO A 254 -15.07 -0.84 21.68
N VAL A 255 -15.60 -1.36 20.57
CA VAL A 255 -16.24 -0.57 19.52
C VAL A 255 -17.74 -0.84 19.53
N ALA A 256 -18.53 0.21 19.73
CA ALA A 256 -19.97 0.17 19.53
C ALA A 256 -20.32 0.48 18.07
N ASN A 257 -21.20 -0.30 17.45
CA ASN A 257 -21.56 -0.11 16.05
C ASN A 257 -22.82 0.77 15.92
N SER A 258 -22.68 1.87 15.19
CA SER A 258 -23.83 2.70 14.81
C SER A 258 -24.70 1.95 13.80
N GLN A 259 -26.01 2.15 13.85
CA GLN A 259 -26.96 1.53 12.93
C GLN A 259 -27.98 2.57 12.47
N SER A 260 -28.53 2.35 11.29
CA SER A 260 -29.69 3.09 10.81
C SER A 260 -30.83 2.11 10.60
N VAL A 261 -31.96 2.38 11.24
CA VAL A 261 -33.16 1.55 11.14
C VAL A 261 -34.33 2.39 10.67
N THR A 262 -35.26 1.76 9.96
CA THR A 262 -36.50 2.41 9.52
C THR A 262 -37.68 1.63 10.08
N THR A 263 -38.64 2.35 10.65
CA THR A 263 -39.95 1.81 11.01
C THR A 263 -41.05 2.72 10.49
N TYR A 264 -42.30 2.33 10.66
CA TYR A 264 -43.46 3.11 10.27
C TYR A 264 -44.15 3.72 11.49
N LYS A 265 -44.96 4.74 11.23
CA LYS A 265 -45.85 5.38 12.19
C LYS A 265 -46.58 4.30 13.00
N ASN A 266 -46.62 4.47 14.32
CA ASN A 266 -47.27 3.57 15.27
C ASN A 266 -46.74 2.11 15.29
N THR A 267 -45.63 1.81 14.61
CA THR A 267 -45.09 0.44 14.50
C THR A 267 -43.80 0.28 15.32
N PRO A 268 -43.78 -0.57 16.36
CA PRO A 268 -42.56 -0.89 17.10
C PRO A 268 -41.55 -1.65 16.24
N ILE A 269 -40.26 -1.45 16.50
CA ILE A 269 -39.15 -2.17 15.84
C ILE A 269 -38.18 -2.74 16.86
N ASN A 270 -37.77 -3.98 16.64
CA ASN A 270 -36.72 -4.63 17.43
C ASN A 270 -35.35 -4.25 16.87
N ILE A 271 -34.47 -3.78 17.75
CA ILE A 271 -33.11 -3.36 17.44
C ILE A 271 -32.17 -4.19 18.31
N THR A 272 -31.21 -4.86 17.67
CA THR A 272 -30.13 -5.56 18.38
C THR A 272 -28.89 -4.70 18.30
N LEU A 273 -28.46 -4.17 19.45
CA LEU A 273 -27.20 -3.44 19.58
C LEU A 273 -26.04 -4.40 19.32
N THR A 274 -25.04 -3.92 18.59
CA THR A 274 -23.86 -4.69 18.25
C THR A 274 -22.60 -3.91 18.59
N GLY A 275 -21.57 -4.64 18.96
CA GLY A 275 -20.24 -4.13 19.23
C GLY A 275 -19.24 -5.26 19.16
N SER A 276 -17.97 -4.88 19.13
CA SER A 276 -16.85 -5.81 19.08
C SER A 276 -15.72 -5.28 19.96
N ASP A 277 -15.02 -6.18 20.63
CA ASP A 277 -13.83 -5.86 21.38
C ASP A 277 -12.58 -6.29 20.59
N PRO A 278 -11.61 -5.40 20.34
CA PRO A 278 -10.38 -5.74 19.62
C PRO A 278 -9.54 -6.84 20.30
N ASP A 279 -9.69 -6.99 21.63
CA ASP A 279 -8.99 -8.00 22.42
C ASP A 279 -9.88 -9.24 22.69
N ASN A 280 -11.07 -9.29 22.08
CA ASN A 280 -12.11 -10.33 22.25
C ASN A 280 -12.59 -10.52 23.70
N ASN A 281 -12.52 -9.49 24.52
CA ASN A 281 -13.10 -9.53 25.86
C ASN A 281 -14.65 -9.59 25.79
N PRO A 282 -15.32 -10.20 26.78
CA PRO A 282 -16.78 -10.16 26.89
C PRO A 282 -17.27 -8.71 27.03
N ILE A 283 -18.32 -8.36 26.28
CA ILE A 283 -18.84 -6.99 26.24
C ILE A 283 -20.26 -6.86 26.78
N THR A 284 -20.53 -5.71 27.39
CA THR A 284 -21.85 -5.28 27.89
C THR A 284 -22.26 -3.96 27.24
N TYR A 285 -23.56 -3.64 27.27
CA TYR A 285 -24.13 -2.51 26.52
C TYR A 285 -24.85 -1.54 27.45
N LYS A 286 -24.66 -0.24 27.24
CA LYS A 286 -25.30 0.82 28.04
C LYS A 286 -25.91 1.90 27.16
N ILE A 287 -27.20 2.17 27.36
CA ILE A 287 -27.88 3.30 26.71
C ILE A 287 -27.37 4.60 27.32
N SER A 288 -26.86 5.48 26.47
CA SER A 288 -26.23 6.76 26.84
C SER A 288 -27.18 7.95 26.72
N SER A 289 -28.11 7.90 25.78
CA SER A 289 -29.20 8.88 25.63
C SER A 289 -30.47 8.17 25.20
N GLN A 290 -31.62 8.68 25.61
CA GLN A 290 -32.93 8.18 25.16
C GLN A 290 -33.35 8.87 23.86
N PRO A 291 -34.20 8.24 23.04
CA PRO A 291 -34.86 8.90 21.93
C PRO A 291 -35.80 10.03 22.39
N THR A 292 -36.06 10.98 21.50
CA THR A 292 -36.89 12.16 21.80
C THR A 292 -38.33 12.03 21.31
N ASN A 293 -38.56 11.22 20.27
CA ASN A 293 -39.85 11.05 19.60
C ASN A 293 -40.36 9.60 19.65
N GLY A 294 -39.88 8.82 20.62
CA GLY A 294 -40.33 7.46 20.91
C GLY A 294 -39.78 6.98 22.26
N ASN A 295 -40.06 5.73 22.61
CA ASN A 295 -39.62 5.11 23.86
C ASN A 295 -38.89 3.79 23.59
N LEU A 296 -37.88 3.49 24.39
CA LEU A 296 -37.18 2.21 24.40
C LEU A 296 -37.74 1.29 25.50
N SER A 297 -37.90 0.01 25.19
CA SER A 297 -38.19 -1.06 26.16
C SER A 297 -37.29 -2.28 25.93
N GLY A 298 -37.24 -3.19 26.91
CA GLY A 298 -36.37 -4.37 26.89
C GLY A 298 -35.01 -4.14 27.57
N SER A 299 -34.07 -5.05 27.33
CA SER A 299 -32.72 -5.04 27.94
C SER A 299 -31.65 -5.26 26.88
N ALA A 300 -30.66 -4.38 26.83
CA ALA A 300 -29.56 -4.48 25.89
C ALA A 300 -28.87 -5.87 25.94
N PRO A 301 -28.42 -6.43 24.80
CA PRO A 301 -28.37 -5.80 23.49
C PRO A 301 -29.71 -5.79 22.71
N LYS A 302 -30.77 -6.45 23.19
CA LYS A 302 -32.06 -6.55 22.48
C LYS A 302 -33.08 -5.55 23.04
N ILE A 303 -33.33 -4.50 22.29
CA ILE A 303 -34.26 -3.43 22.68
C ILE A 303 -35.34 -3.23 21.63
N THR A 304 -36.51 -2.76 22.07
CA THR A 304 -37.62 -2.42 21.18
C THR A 304 -37.83 -0.91 21.22
N TYR A 305 -37.78 -0.26 20.05
CA TYR A 305 -38.15 1.14 19.90
C TYR A 305 -39.62 1.25 19.49
N THR A 306 -40.40 2.04 20.21
CA THR A 306 -41.79 2.36 19.87
C THR A 306 -41.90 3.86 19.57
N PRO A 307 -42.24 4.27 18.33
CA PRO A 307 -42.48 5.67 18.00
C PRO A 307 -43.59 6.27 18.87
N LYS A 308 -43.52 7.57 19.15
CA LYS A 308 -44.64 8.32 19.71
C LYS A 308 -45.83 8.25 18.74
N THR A 309 -47.04 8.14 19.28
CA THR A 309 -48.26 8.03 18.48
C THR A 309 -48.32 9.12 17.42
N ASN A 310 -48.57 8.72 16.18
CA ASN A 310 -48.67 9.56 14.98
C ASN A 310 -47.42 10.38 14.60
N PHE A 311 -46.25 10.11 15.18
CA PHE A 311 -45.00 10.79 14.80
C PHE A 311 -44.43 10.23 13.49
N VAL A 312 -43.95 11.13 12.63
CA VAL A 312 -43.19 10.84 11.40
C VAL A 312 -42.01 11.80 11.36
N GLY A 313 -40.82 11.29 11.04
CA GLY A 313 -39.59 12.06 11.07
C GLY A 313 -38.41 11.21 11.50
N SER A 314 -37.30 11.87 11.83
CA SER A 314 -36.13 11.21 12.39
C SER A 314 -36.17 11.23 13.92
N ASP A 315 -35.62 10.19 14.51
CA ASP A 315 -35.32 10.10 15.93
C ASP A 315 -33.97 9.38 16.09
N SER A 316 -33.37 9.47 17.27
CA SER A 316 -32.12 8.77 17.51
C SER A 316 -31.85 8.57 18.99
N PHE A 317 -31.07 7.55 19.30
CA PHE A 317 -30.53 7.36 20.63
C PHE A 317 -29.09 6.87 20.54
N THR A 318 -28.32 7.06 21.61
CA THR A 318 -26.91 6.66 21.63
C THR A 318 -26.66 5.58 22.68
N PHE A 319 -25.67 4.75 22.43
CA PHE A 319 -25.23 3.72 23.37
C PHE A 319 -23.70 3.59 23.36
N THR A 320 -23.15 3.01 24.43
CA THR A 320 -21.76 2.58 24.54
C THR A 320 -21.70 1.09 24.84
N VAL A 321 -20.54 0.50 24.55
CA VAL A 321 -20.18 -0.88 24.88
C VAL A 321 -19.05 -0.82 25.91
N ASN A 322 -19.03 -1.75 26.86
CA ASN A 322 -18.01 -1.83 27.92
C ASN A 322 -17.46 -3.25 28.01
N ASP A 323 -16.14 -3.40 28.09
CA ASP A 323 -15.40 -4.68 28.12
C ASP A 323 -15.05 -5.16 29.55
N GLY A 324 -15.62 -4.54 30.57
CA GLY A 324 -15.30 -4.74 31.99
C GLY A 324 -14.30 -3.72 32.56
N SER A 325 -13.62 -2.94 31.71
CA SER A 325 -12.61 -1.95 32.11
C SER A 325 -12.79 -0.59 31.43
N LEU A 326 -13.00 -0.57 30.11
CA LEU A 326 -13.09 0.64 29.29
C LEU A 326 -14.43 0.73 28.54
N ASP A 327 -14.91 1.96 28.38
CA ASP A 327 -16.08 2.29 27.56
C ASP A 327 -15.68 2.62 26.12
N SER A 328 -16.51 2.19 25.17
CA SER A 328 -16.42 2.58 23.76
C SER A 328 -16.73 4.07 23.55
N LYS A 329 -16.37 4.60 22.38
CA LYS A 329 -17.02 5.81 21.86
C LYS A 329 -18.53 5.56 21.71
N LYS A 330 -19.33 6.62 21.84
CA LYS A 330 -20.79 6.56 21.64
C LYS A 330 -21.11 6.18 20.20
N ALA A 331 -21.92 5.16 20.02
CA ALA A 331 -22.55 4.83 18.76
C ALA A 331 -23.96 5.43 18.72
N THR A 332 -24.40 5.83 17.53
CA THR A 332 -25.74 6.39 17.31
C THR A 332 -26.60 5.39 16.56
N ILE A 333 -27.78 5.12 17.11
CA ILE A 333 -28.85 4.44 16.38
C ILE A 333 -29.75 5.52 15.81
N SER A 334 -29.68 5.70 14.49
CA SER A 334 -30.52 6.63 13.75
C SER A 334 -31.80 5.92 13.32
N ILE A 335 -32.95 6.48 13.66
CA ILE A 335 -34.25 5.89 13.40
C ILE A 335 -35.00 6.82 12.46
N THR A 336 -35.41 6.29 11.30
CA THR A 336 -36.32 6.99 10.40
C THR A 336 -37.72 6.41 10.58
N ILE A 337 -38.66 7.22 11.06
CA ILE A 337 -40.07 6.86 11.20
C ILE A 337 -40.78 7.45 9.99
N LYS A 338 -41.21 6.58 9.09
CA LYS A 338 -41.98 6.97 7.90
C LYS A 338 -43.47 6.94 8.24
N GLU A 339 -44.30 7.59 7.42
CA GLU A 339 -45.74 7.30 7.41
C GLU A 339 -45.99 5.79 7.35
N GLU A 340 -47.16 5.31 7.78
CA GLU A 340 -47.53 3.90 7.64
C GLU A 340 -47.12 3.35 6.26
N GLN A 341 -46.56 2.15 6.26
CA GLN A 341 -46.14 1.43 5.06
C GLN A 341 -47.36 1.27 4.16
N ASN A 342 -47.56 2.24 3.27
CA ASN A 342 -48.16 1.95 2.00
C ASN A 342 -47.07 1.15 1.30
N THR A 343 -47.08 -0.18 1.49
CA THR A 343 -46.17 -1.14 0.86
C THR A 343 -45.87 -0.57 -0.50
N GLY A 344 -44.62 -0.12 -0.72
CA GLY A 344 -44.24 0.53 -1.97
C GLY A 344 -44.66 -0.42 -3.08
N GLY A 345 -45.83 -0.16 -3.65
CA GLY A 345 -46.58 -1.20 -4.31
C GLY A 345 -45.78 -1.72 -5.48
N LYS A 346 -46.17 -2.86 -6.00
CA LYS A 346 -45.74 -3.20 -7.35
C LYS A 346 -46.05 -2.01 -8.24
N LYS A 347 -45.06 -1.57 -9.00
CA LYS A 347 -45.13 -0.35 -9.79
C LYS A 347 -44.70 -0.67 -11.21
N LEU A 348 -45.60 -0.42 -12.15
CA LEU A 348 -45.27 -0.37 -13.57
C LEU A 348 -44.84 1.04 -13.94
N SER A 349 -43.78 1.16 -14.71
CA SER A 349 -43.22 2.45 -15.12
C SER A 349 -42.77 2.40 -16.57
N ILE A 350 -43.05 3.48 -17.30
CA ILE A 350 -42.46 3.72 -18.61
C ILE A 350 -41.38 4.79 -18.41
N PRO A 351 -40.10 4.53 -18.74
CA PRO A 351 -39.05 5.53 -18.61
C PRO A 351 -39.20 6.64 -19.65
N GLU A 352 -38.57 7.79 -19.40
CA GLU A 352 -38.39 8.79 -20.44
C GLU A 352 -37.46 8.27 -21.54
N GLN A 353 -37.77 8.57 -22.80
CA GLN A 353 -37.09 8.05 -23.98
C GLN A 353 -36.90 9.16 -25.02
N SER A 354 -35.99 8.93 -25.97
CA SER A 354 -35.74 9.81 -27.11
C SER A 354 -35.85 9.03 -28.42
N GLY A 355 -36.52 9.57 -29.42
CA GLY A 355 -36.73 8.93 -30.73
C GLY A 355 -36.56 9.89 -31.89
N SER A 356 -36.33 9.37 -33.09
CA SER A 356 -36.04 10.19 -34.26
C SER A 356 -37.08 9.99 -35.37
N PRO A 357 -37.47 11.05 -36.11
CA PRO A 357 -38.46 10.94 -37.17
C PRO A 357 -38.11 9.85 -38.20
N GLY A 358 -39.07 8.98 -38.50
CA GLY A 358 -38.94 7.91 -39.48
C GLY A 358 -38.22 6.64 -38.99
N LYS A 359 -37.84 6.57 -37.71
CA LYS A 359 -37.17 5.41 -37.11
C LYS A 359 -38.07 4.68 -36.12
N ASP A 360 -37.75 3.40 -35.94
CA ASP A 360 -38.36 2.59 -34.89
C ASP A 360 -37.69 2.89 -33.55
N ILE A 361 -38.47 2.83 -32.46
CA ILE A 361 -38.03 2.95 -31.08
C ILE A 361 -38.66 1.84 -30.24
N ILE A 362 -37.87 1.28 -29.32
CA ILE A 362 -38.34 0.31 -28.32
C ILE A 362 -38.56 1.03 -27.00
N ILE A 363 -39.74 0.88 -26.43
CA ILE A 363 -40.18 1.52 -25.19
C ILE A 363 -40.53 0.42 -24.19
N PRO A 364 -39.73 0.24 -23.13
CA PRO A 364 -39.98 -0.80 -22.14
C PRO A 364 -41.05 -0.38 -21.14
N ILE A 365 -41.85 -1.35 -20.68
CA ILE A 365 -42.68 -1.22 -19.48
C ILE A 365 -41.96 -1.98 -18.37
N ASN A 366 -41.43 -1.24 -17.40
CA ASN A 366 -40.64 -1.78 -16.30
C ASN A 366 -41.49 -2.07 -15.06
N ILE A 367 -41.18 -3.14 -14.34
CA ILE A 367 -41.72 -3.44 -13.01
C ILE A 367 -40.61 -3.40 -11.95
N ASN A 368 -40.87 -2.73 -10.83
CA ASN A 368 -39.92 -2.65 -9.70
C ASN A 368 -39.83 -3.95 -8.88
N ASP A 369 -40.90 -4.76 -8.87
CA ASP A 369 -40.96 -6.06 -8.21
C ASP A 369 -42.04 -6.94 -8.88
N ALA A 370 -41.59 -7.92 -9.66
CA ALA A 370 -42.45 -8.86 -10.37
C ALA A 370 -42.93 -10.04 -9.51
N THR A 371 -42.43 -10.20 -8.28
CA THR A 371 -42.66 -11.40 -7.46
C THR A 371 -44.15 -11.73 -7.30
N GLY A 372 -44.58 -12.94 -7.63
CA GLY A 372 -45.97 -13.40 -7.52
C GLY A 372 -46.91 -12.91 -8.64
N LEU A 373 -46.43 -12.11 -9.60
CA LEU A 373 -47.22 -11.73 -10.77
C LEU A 373 -47.38 -12.93 -11.70
N ALA A 374 -48.61 -13.38 -11.94
CA ALA A 374 -48.91 -14.45 -12.91
C ALA A 374 -49.69 -13.92 -14.12
N GLY A 375 -50.36 -12.78 -14.02
CA GLY A 375 -51.00 -12.15 -15.18
C GLY A 375 -51.23 -10.66 -15.01
N ALA A 376 -51.44 -9.96 -16.12
CA ALA A 376 -51.80 -8.55 -16.14
C ALA A 376 -52.53 -8.16 -17.43
N ASP A 377 -53.52 -7.29 -17.31
CA ASP A 377 -54.07 -6.53 -18.44
C ASP A 377 -53.55 -5.10 -18.35
N ILE A 378 -52.87 -4.63 -19.39
CA ILE A 378 -52.21 -3.33 -19.43
C ILE A 378 -52.68 -2.58 -20.69
N THR A 379 -53.26 -1.40 -20.48
CA THR A 379 -53.61 -0.48 -21.57
C THR A 379 -52.63 0.68 -21.62
N VAL A 380 -51.97 0.83 -22.77
CA VAL A 380 -51.05 1.92 -23.07
C VAL A 380 -51.70 2.88 -24.05
N THR A 381 -51.71 4.17 -23.73
CA THR A 381 -52.14 5.25 -24.64
C THR A 381 -50.94 6.02 -25.16
N TYR A 382 -51.00 6.41 -26.44
CA TYR A 382 -49.95 7.15 -27.14
C TYR A 382 -50.56 8.16 -28.12
N ASP A 383 -49.79 9.13 -28.61
CA ASP A 383 -50.26 10.03 -29.68
C ASP A 383 -50.04 9.41 -31.06
N LYS A 384 -51.13 8.94 -31.68
CA LYS A 384 -51.11 8.35 -33.03
C LYS A 384 -50.73 9.34 -34.14
N LYS A 385 -50.69 10.66 -33.88
CA LYS A 385 -50.16 11.65 -34.83
C LYS A 385 -48.64 11.57 -34.92
N ILE A 386 -47.98 11.13 -33.85
CA ILE A 386 -46.52 11.10 -33.72
C ILE A 386 -45.98 9.66 -33.86
N LEU A 387 -46.69 8.68 -33.30
CA LEU A 387 -46.26 7.29 -33.25
C LEU A 387 -47.19 6.35 -34.03
N THR A 388 -46.61 5.32 -34.61
CA THR A 388 -47.32 4.15 -35.17
C THR A 388 -46.87 2.92 -34.40
N PHE A 389 -47.78 2.24 -33.71
CA PHE A 389 -47.44 0.98 -33.04
C PHE A 389 -47.09 -0.11 -34.05
N LYS A 390 -46.08 -0.94 -33.74
CA LYS A 390 -45.68 -2.08 -34.56
C LYS A 390 -45.95 -3.41 -33.88
N GLN A 391 -45.42 -3.57 -32.68
CA GLN A 391 -45.50 -4.81 -31.93
C GLN A 391 -45.20 -4.57 -30.45
N ALA A 392 -45.60 -5.52 -29.62
CA ALA A 392 -45.09 -5.65 -28.26
C ALA A 392 -44.67 -7.10 -28.05
N VAL A 393 -43.62 -7.30 -27.26
CA VAL A 393 -43.11 -8.63 -26.91
C VAL A 393 -42.84 -8.67 -25.40
N ASN A 394 -43.14 -9.79 -24.77
CA ASN A 394 -42.69 -10.05 -23.40
C ASN A 394 -41.17 -10.26 -23.39
N THR A 395 -40.54 -9.99 -22.24
CA THR A 395 -39.13 -10.27 -22.00
C THR A 395 -38.96 -11.64 -21.31
N GLU A 396 -37.71 -12.06 -21.09
CA GLU A 396 -37.39 -13.26 -20.31
C GLU A 396 -37.93 -13.21 -18.87
N LEU A 397 -38.24 -12.02 -18.35
CA LEU A 397 -38.80 -11.85 -17.00
C LEU A 397 -40.18 -12.50 -16.87
N PHE A 398 -40.95 -12.64 -17.96
CA PHE A 398 -42.26 -13.26 -17.97
C PHE A 398 -42.33 -14.40 -18.99
N ASN A 399 -42.46 -15.63 -18.48
CA ASN A 399 -42.62 -16.83 -19.30
C ASN A 399 -44.07 -17.33 -19.22
N GLY A 400 -44.92 -16.86 -20.13
CA GLY A 400 -46.34 -17.18 -20.16
C GLY A 400 -47.00 -16.82 -21.48
N ASN A 401 -48.30 -17.04 -21.58
CA ASN A 401 -49.09 -16.65 -22.73
C ASN A 401 -49.18 -15.13 -22.80
N PHE A 402 -48.99 -14.59 -24.00
CA PHE A 402 -48.91 -13.16 -24.25
C PHE A 402 -49.73 -12.82 -25.49
N ALA A 403 -50.68 -11.89 -25.33
CA ALA A 403 -51.57 -11.44 -26.39
C ALA A 403 -51.58 -9.91 -26.47
N VAL A 404 -51.52 -9.38 -27.69
CA VAL A 404 -51.49 -7.95 -27.96
C VAL A 404 -52.59 -7.62 -28.95
N ASN A 405 -53.47 -6.70 -28.56
CA ASN A 405 -54.50 -6.15 -29.43
C ASN A 405 -54.21 -4.66 -29.62
N ASP A 406 -53.79 -4.28 -30.82
CA ASP A 406 -53.70 -2.88 -31.21
C ASP A 406 -55.09 -2.37 -31.61
N VAL A 407 -55.60 -1.39 -30.88
CA VAL A 407 -56.85 -0.70 -31.20
C VAL A 407 -56.47 0.64 -31.82
N SER A 408 -55.79 0.57 -32.96
CA SER A 408 -55.13 1.70 -33.63
C SER A 408 -56.06 2.87 -33.97
N SER A 409 -57.39 2.63 -34.06
CA SER A 409 -58.39 3.69 -34.20
C SER A 409 -58.39 4.66 -33.00
N ASP A 410 -58.04 4.18 -31.81
CA ASP A 410 -58.23 4.87 -30.52
C ASP A 410 -56.92 5.30 -29.85
N SER A 411 -55.77 5.11 -30.51
CA SER A 411 -54.42 5.39 -29.96
C SER A 411 -54.13 4.61 -28.66
N LYS A 412 -54.59 3.34 -28.63
CA LYS A 412 -54.50 2.43 -27.50
C LYS A 412 -53.91 1.08 -27.91
N VAL A 413 -53.00 0.57 -27.10
CA VAL A 413 -52.53 -0.82 -27.16
C VAL A 413 -53.00 -1.55 -25.91
N VAL A 414 -53.71 -2.66 -26.07
CA VAL A 414 -54.14 -3.51 -24.96
C VAL A 414 -53.29 -4.77 -24.96
N ILE A 415 -52.60 -4.99 -23.85
CA ILE A 415 -51.69 -6.12 -23.65
C ILE A 415 -52.27 -7.01 -22.56
N ARG A 416 -52.36 -8.31 -22.84
CA ARG A 416 -52.79 -9.31 -21.86
C ARG A 416 -51.72 -10.36 -21.71
N MET A 417 -51.36 -10.65 -20.47
CA MET A 417 -50.38 -11.68 -20.14
C MET A 417 -50.92 -12.60 -19.05
N ALA A 418 -50.68 -13.90 -19.18
CA ALA A 418 -51.08 -14.90 -18.19
C ALA A 418 -50.15 -16.13 -18.19
N SER A 419 -49.76 -16.61 -17.02
CA SER A 419 -48.98 -17.82 -16.79
C SER A 419 -49.65 -18.70 -15.72
N MET A 420 -49.33 -20.00 -15.71
CA MET A 420 -49.83 -20.91 -14.66
C MET A 420 -49.09 -20.76 -13.33
N LYS A 421 -47.95 -20.05 -13.31
CA LYS A 421 -47.10 -19.86 -12.14
C LYS A 421 -46.66 -18.41 -12.04
N GLY A 422 -46.71 -17.84 -10.85
CA GLY A 422 -46.23 -16.48 -10.60
C GLY A 422 -44.71 -16.37 -10.79
N ILE A 423 -44.22 -15.18 -11.16
CA ILE A 423 -42.78 -14.91 -11.24
C ILE A 423 -42.17 -15.06 -9.83
N GLU A 424 -41.13 -15.87 -9.67
CA GLU A 424 -40.55 -16.15 -8.34
C GLU A 424 -39.87 -14.93 -7.72
N LYS A 425 -39.10 -14.18 -8.53
CA LYS A 425 -38.40 -12.95 -8.13
C LYS A 425 -37.88 -12.22 -9.37
N GLY A 426 -37.89 -10.90 -9.38
CA GLY A 426 -37.22 -10.10 -10.43
C GLY A 426 -37.77 -8.70 -10.58
N SER A 427 -37.00 -7.82 -11.21
CA SER A 427 -37.36 -6.43 -11.53
C SER A 427 -36.73 -6.06 -12.87
N GLY A 428 -37.35 -5.15 -13.63
CA GLY A 428 -36.84 -4.71 -14.94
C GLY A 428 -37.93 -4.65 -16.00
N ALA A 429 -37.53 -4.66 -17.27
CA ALA A 429 -38.47 -4.62 -18.40
C ALA A 429 -39.31 -5.90 -18.42
N LEU A 430 -40.63 -5.74 -18.31
CA LEU A 430 -41.62 -6.81 -18.41
C LEU A 430 -42.09 -7.00 -19.85
N ILE A 431 -42.24 -5.88 -20.57
CA ILE A 431 -42.67 -5.83 -21.98
C ILE A 431 -41.81 -4.81 -22.71
N ASN A 432 -41.42 -5.12 -23.94
CA ASN A 432 -40.83 -4.17 -24.89
C ASN A 432 -41.83 -3.85 -26.00
N MET A 433 -42.22 -2.58 -26.13
CA MET A 433 -43.11 -2.10 -27.19
C MET A 433 -42.32 -1.40 -28.29
N THR A 434 -42.54 -1.77 -29.54
CA THR A 434 -41.93 -1.10 -30.70
C THR A 434 -42.92 -0.13 -31.34
N PHE A 435 -42.50 1.13 -31.49
CA PHE A 435 -43.22 2.16 -32.24
C PHE A 435 -42.35 2.69 -33.38
N THR A 436 -42.96 3.11 -34.49
CA THR A 436 -42.31 3.96 -35.50
C THR A 436 -42.67 5.40 -35.24
N VAL A 437 -41.67 6.28 -35.10
CA VAL A 437 -41.89 7.73 -35.09
C VAL A 437 -42.20 8.19 -36.52
N LYS A 438 -43.29 8.91 -36.75
CA LYS A 438 -43.65 9.36 -38.09
C LYS A 438 -42.60 10.33 -38.65
N ALA A 439 -42.26 10.15 -39.92
CA ALA A 439 -41.19 10.88 -40.59
C ALA A 439 -41.38 12.41 -40.61
N ASN A 440 -42.61 12.89 -40.54
CA ASN A 440 -42.96 14.32 -40.55
C ASN A 440 -43.06 14.94 -39.14
N THR A 441 -42.65 14.24 -38.09
CA THR A 441 -42.69 14.77 -36.72
C THR A 441 -41.61 15.82 -36.50
N THR A 442 -41.97 16.96 -35.92
CA THR A 442 -41.04 18.06 -35.64
C THR A 442 -40.06 17.70 -34.52
N ILE A 443 -38.76 17.97 -34.74
CA ILE A 443 -37.71 17.84 -33.71
C ILE A 443 -38.03 18.79 -32.54
N GLY A 444 -37.83 18.32 -31.32
CA GLY A 444 -38.17 19.02 -30.07
C GLY A 444 -39.58 18.72 -29.55
N THR A 445 -40.42 18.03 -30.33
CA THR A 445 -41.76 17.61 -29.86
C THR A 445 -41.62 16.63 -28.69
N GLU A 446 -42.43 16.80 -27.65
CA GLU A 446 -42.58 15.81 -26.58
C GLU A 446 -43.98 15.20 -26.64
N THR A 447 -44.08 13.88 -26.55
CA THR A 447 -45.36 13.15 -26.49
C THR A 447 -45.41 12.24 -25.28
N PRO A 448 -46.50 12.25 -24.49
CA PRO A 448 -46.66 11.33 -23.38
C PRO A 448 -46.97 9.91 -23.88
N ILE A 449 -46.61 8.92 -23.05
CA ILE A 449 -47.00 7.53 -23.20
C ILE A 449 -47.50 7.07 -21.84
N ASN A 450 -48.80 6.80 -21.73
CA ASN A 450 -49.46 6.62 -20.44
C ASN A 450 -49.99 5.20 -20.24
N LEU A 451 -49.90 4.73 -19.01
CA LEU A 451 -50.57 3.54 -18.50
C LEU A 451 -51.93 3.97 -17.93
N THR A 452 -53.04 3.63 -18.59
CA THR A 452 -54.36 4.15 -18.20
C THR A 452 -55.25 3.12 -17.50
N ASP A 453 -55.19 1.86 -17.92
CA ASP A 453 -55.97 0.77 -17.33
C ASP A 453 -55.05 -0.41 -17.07
N VAL A 454 -54.71 -0.65 -15.81
CA VAL A 454 -53.81 -1.71 -15.38
C VAL A 454 -54.50 -2.56 -14.33
N SER A 455 -54.65 -3.84 -14.62
CA SER A 455 -55.02 -4.88 -13.65
C SER A 455 -53.93 -5.95 -13.64
N ALA A 456 -53.71 -6.56 -12.48
CA ALA A 456 -52.71 -7.60 -12.30
C ALA A 456 -53.23 -8.66 -11.34
N PHE A 457 -52.72 -9.89 -11.52
CA PHE A 457 -53.26 -11.08 -10.87
C PHE A 457 -52.13 -12.03 -10.45
N ASP A 458 -52.34 -12.73 -9.33
CA ASP A 458 -51.49 -13.83 -8.88
C ASP A 458 -51.86 -15.16 -9.57
N GLU A 459 -51.14 -16.24 -9.25
CA GLU A 459 -51.33 -17.56 -9.85
C GLU A 459 -52.66 -18.23 -9.52
N ILE A 460 -53.43 -17.68 -8.57
CA ILE A 460 -54.75 -18.15 -8.16
C ILE A 460 -55.84 -17.11 -8.54
N ALA A 461 -55.50 -16.16 -9.43
CA ALA A 461 -56.37 -15.11 -9.95
C ALA A 461 -56.84 -14.05 -8.93
N ASN A 462 -56.16 -13.89 -7.79
CA ASN A 462 -56.42 -12.77 -6.90
C ASN A 462 -55.82 -11.48 -7.46
N SER A 463 -56.53 -10.36 -7.29
CA SER A 463 -56.04 -9.06 -7.76
C SER A 463 -54.82 -8.59 -6.96
N ILE A 464 -53.78 -8.18 -7.68
CA ILE A 464 -52.56 -7.56 -7.16
C ILE A 464 -52.66 -6.05 -7.37
N THR A 465 -52.44 -5.28 -6.31
CA THR A 465 -52.40 -3.82 -6.42
C THR A 465 -51.10 -3.37 -7.10
N ILE A 466 -51.23 -2.71 -8.25
CA ILE A 466 -50.12 -2.12 -9.01
C ILE A 466 -50.33 -0.62 -9.18
N SER A 467 -49.34 0.18 -8.79
CA SER A 467 -49.25 1.60 -9.12
C SER A 467 -48.60 1.83 -10.49
N THR A 468 -48.89 2.95 -11.15
CA THR A 468 -48.36 3.25 -12.49
C THR A 468 -47.56 4.54 -12.51
N GLN A 469 -46.57 4.61 -13.40
CA GLN A 469 -45.87 5.83 -13.77
C GLN A 469 -45.79 5.93 -15.29
N ASN A 470 -46.32 7.02 -15.82
CA ASN A 470 -46.29 7.33 -17.24
C ASN A 470 -44.89 7.79 -17.67
N GLY A 471 -44.60 7.62 -18.96
CA GLY A 471 -43.37 8.07 -19.59
C GLY A 471 -43.62 9.19 -20.58
N LYS A 472 -42.53 9.70 -21.14
CA LYS A 472 -42.54 10.68 -22.22
C LYS A 472 -41.51 10.29 -23.27
N LEU A 473 -41.84 10.57 -24.52
CA LEU A 473 -40.93 10.46 -25.65
C LEU A 473 -40.59 11.85 -26.18
N LYS A 474 -39.31 12.19 -26.23
CA LYS A 474 -38.79 13.40 -26.85
C LYS A 474 -38.28 13.11 -28.26
N ILE A 475 -38.72 13.91 -29.23
CA ILE A 475 -38.30 13.76 -30.62
C ILE A 475 -37.01 14.55 -30.83
N VAL A 476 -35.94 13.85 -31.19
CA VAL A 476 -34.61 14.40 -31.45
C VAL A 476 -34.16 14.10 -32.88
N SER A 477 -33.16 14.81 -33.37
CA SER A 477 -32.53 14.46 -34.65
C SER A 477 -32.03 13.01 -34.62
N ALA A 478 -32.01 12.34 -35.77
CA ALA A 478 -31.40 11.03 -35.88
C ALA A 478 -29.92 11.14 -35.50
N CYS A 479 -29.48 10.32 -34.55
CA CYS A 479 -28.07 10.18 -34.21
C CYS A 479 -27.32 9.72 -35.46
N VAL A 480 -26.39 10.55 -35.94
CA VAL A 480 -25.49 10.23 -37.04
C VAL A 480 -24.18 9.77 -36.43
N LYS A 481 -23.87 8.47 -36.54
CA LYS A 481 -22.63 7.90 -35.99
C LYS A 481 -21.41 8.67 -36.49
N GLY A 482 -20.60 9.16 -35.57
CA GLY A 482 -19.40 9.95 -35.82
C GLY A 482 -19.61 11.46 -35.98
N ASP A 483 -20.84 11.96 -36.03
CA ASP A 483 -21.16 13.40 -36.03
C ASP A 483 -21.47 13.84 -34.58
N VAL A 484 -20.41 14.01 -33.79
CA VAL A 484 -20.49 14.23 -32.34
C VAL A 484 -20.90 15.67 -32.03
N ASN A 485 -20.58 16.63 -32.91
CA ASN A 485 -21.03 18.01 -32.75
C ASN A 485 -22.41 18.30 -33.36
N GLY A 486 -22.99 17.35 -34.11
CA GLY A 486 -24.32 17.46 -34.71
C GLY A 486 -24.40 18.45 -35.87
N ASP A 487 -23.28 18.73 -36.56
CA ASP A 487 -23.23 19.67 -37.68
C ASP A 487 -23.57 19.03 -39.04
N GLY A 488 -23.80 17.71 -39.06
CA GLY A 488 -24.13 16.92 -40.22
C GLY A 488 -22.91 16.37 -40.98
N ALA A 489 -21.68 16.63 -40.54
CA ALA A 489 -20.47 16.18 -41.22
C ALA A 489 -19.43 15.58 -40.26
N ILE A 490 -19.09 14.31 -40.49
CA ILE A 490 -18.07 13.57 -39.72
C ILE A 490 -16.67 14.09 -40.08
N LYS A 491 -16.01 14.78 -39.14
CA LYS A 491 -14.73 15.46 -39.32
C LYS A 491 -13.81 15.26 -38.11
N SER A 492 -12.59 15.81 -38.20
CA SER A 492 -11.57 15.68 -37.15
C SER A 492 -11.96 16.32 -35.82
N ASN A 493 -12.86 17.31 -35.82
CA ASN A 493 -13.42 17.90 -34.59
C ASN A 493 -14.30 16.91 -33.83
N ASP A 494 -15.00 16.00 -34.50
CA ASP A 494 -15.78 14.94 -33.85
C ASP A 494 -14.88 13.94 -33.12
N VAL A 495 -13.73 13.62 -33.72
CA VAL A 495 -12.68 12.80 -33.10
C VAL A 495 -12.21 13.43 -31.79
N ILE A 496 -11.96 14.75 -31.79
CA ILE A 496 -11.55 15.48 -30.59
C ILE A 496 -12.63 15.45 -29.52
N LEU A 497 -13.91 15.57 -29.89
CA LEU A 497 -15.03 15.49 -28.94
C LEU A 497 -15.15 14.08 -28.33
N ALA A 498 -15.04 13.02 -29.12
CA ALA A 498 -15.04 11.64 -28.63
C ALA A 498 -13.90 11.40 -27.62
N LEU A 499 -12.68 11.84 -27.94
CA LEU A 499 -11.54 11.75 -27.01
C LEU A 499 -11.76 12.56 -25.73
N ARG A 500 -12.38 13.73 -25.81
CA ARG A 500 -12.72 14.55 -24.64
C ARG A 500 -13.76 13.87 -23.75
N ILE A 501 -14.78 13.24 -24.32
CA ILE A 501 -15.77 12.47 -23.58
C ILE A 501 -15.07 11.30 -22.87
N SER A 502 -14.22 10.56 -23.59
CA SER A 502 -13.48 9.42 -23.03
C SER A 502 -12.53 9.80 -21.89
N ALA A 503 -11.77 10.89 -22.04
CA ALA A 503 -10.90 11.43 -20.99
C ALA A 503 -11.68 12.07 -19.82
N GLY A 504 -13.00 12.22 -19.93
CA GLY A 504 -13.85 12.85 -18.91
C GLY A 504 -13.77 14.37 -18.87
N LEU A 505 -13.35 15.02 -19.97
CA LEU A 505 -13.31 16.48 -20.11
C LEU A 505 -14.66 17.10 -20.49
N MET A 506 -15.62 16.27 -20.91
CA MET A 506 -16.94 16.69 -21.37
C MET A 506 -18.00 15.66 -20.97
N GLN A 507 -19.13 16.13 -20.43
CA GLN A 507 -20.33 15.30 -20.29
C GLN A 507 -21.12 15.36 -21.60
N ALA A 508 -21.36 14.20 -22.19
CA ALA A 508 -22.15 14.06 -23.42
C ALA A 508 -23.64 13.97 -23.10
N ASP A 509 -24.48 14.65 -23.87
CA ASP A 509 -25.91 14.34 -23.90
C ASP A 509 -26.18 13.01 -24.63
N GLN A 510 -27.43 12.56 -24.65
CA GLN A 510 -27.80 11.28 -25.25
C GLN A 510 -27.49 11.20 -26.76
N THR A 511 -27.59 12.31 -27.49
CA THR A 511 -27.29 12.34 -28.93
C THR A 511 -25.80 12.33 -29.19
N GLN A 512 -25.02 13.08 -28.42
CA GLN A 512 -23.56 13.12 -28.48
C GLN A 512 -22.96 11.78 -28.06
N PHE A 513 -23.49 11.16 -27.00
CA PHE A 513 -23.07 9.85 -26.56
C PHE A 513 -23.31 8.81 -27.66
N CYS A 514 -24.52 8.79 -28.23
CA CYS A 514 -24.84 7.88 -29.34
C CYS A 514 -23.94 8.11 -30.56
N ALA A 515 -23.61 9.36 -30.90
CA ALA A 515 -22.74 9.67 -32.04
C ALA A 515 -21.28 9.29 -31.77
N ALA A 516 -20.81 9.44 -30.53
CA ALA A 516 -19.44 9.18 -30.11
C ALA A 516 -19.15 7.71 -29.82
N ASP A 517 -20.12 6.93 -29.32
CA ASP A 517 -20.06 5.47 -29.20
C ASP A 517 -20.25 4.89 -30.61
N PHE A 518 -19.17 4.83 -31.40
CA PHE A 518 -19.27 4.54 -32.83
C PHE A 518 -19.50 3.05 -33.09
N ASN A 519 -19.02 2.19 -32.20
CA ASN A 519 -19.11 0.73 -32.32
C ASN A 519 -20.33 0.11 -31.60
N ASP A 520 -21.16 0.91 -30.91
CA ASP A 520 -22.35 0.48 -30.17
C ASP A 520 -22.02 -0.48 -29.01
N ASP A 521 -20.85 -0.34 -28.39
CA ASP A 521 -20.44 -1.18 -27.25
C ASP A 521 -20.90 -0.66 -25.88
N GLY A 522 -21.57 0.50 -25.85
CA GLY A 522 -22.12 1.12 -24.65
C GLY A 522 -21.10 1.95 -23.87
N ALA A 523 -19.91 2.19 -24.40
CA ALA A 523 -18.90 3.10 -23.85
C ALA A 523 -18.32 3.99 -24.95
N VAL A 524 -17.81 5.17 -24.55
CA VAL A 524 -17.05 6.05 -25.45
C VAL A 524 -15.57 5.97 -25.09
N LYS A 525 -14.79 5.35 -25.96
CA LYS A 525 -13.36 5.06 -25.77
C LYS A 525 -12.53 5.55 -26.96
N SER A 526 -11.21 5.45 -26.84
CA SER A 526 -10.31 5.87 -27.92
C SER A 526 -10.43 5.00 -29.18
N ASN A 527 -10.89 3.75 -29.09
CA ASN A 527 -11.22 2.94 -30.28
C ASN A 527 -12.40 3.52 -31.08
N ASP A 528 -13.41 4.12 -30.45
CA ASP A 528 -14.45 4.84 -31.17
C ASP A 528 -13.88 6.04 -31.93
N ALA A 529 -13.00 6.81 -31.28
CA ALA A 529 -12.32 7.93 -31.91
C ALA A 529 -11.49 7.50 -33.13
N ILE A 530 -10.84 6.33 -33.08
CA ILE A 530 -10.14 5.73 -34.23
C ILE A 530 -11.12 5.43 -35.37
N LEU A 531 -12.28 4.84 -35.07
CA LEU A 531 -13.29 4.52 -36.09
C LEU A 531 -13.91 5.77 -36.73
N ILE A 532 -14.19 6.81 -35.92
CA ILE A 532 -14.65 8.12 -36.40
C ILE A 532 -13.59 8.76 -37.29
N LEU A 533 -12.31 8.72 -36.88
CA LEU A 533 -11.19 9.25 -37.66
C LEU A 533 -11.09 8.56 -39.02
N ARG A 534 -11.15 7.23 -39.06
CA ARG A 534 -11.15 6.45 -40.30
C ARG A 534 -12.32 6.80 -41.20
N LYS A 535 -13.52 6.94 -40.62
CA LYS A 535 -14.72 7.32 -41.36
C LYS A 535 -14.58 8.72 -41.97
N SER A 536 -14.03 9.68 -41.23
CA SER A 536 -13.74 11.03 -41.72
C SER A 536 -12.73 11.03 -42.88
N ALA A 537 -11.81 10.06 -42.89
CA ALA A 537 -10.83 9.85 -43.96
C ALA A 537 -11.34 9.00 -45.14
N GLY A 538 -12.61 8.58 -45.13
CA GLY A 538 -13.20 7.74 -46.19
C GLY A 538 -12.75 6.27 -46.18
N MET A 539 -12.13 5.81 -45.10
CA MET A 539 -11.68 4.42 -44.97
C MET A 539 -12.82 3.51 -44.48
N ALA A 540 -12.89 2.28 -44.99
CA ALA A 540 -13.89 1.30 -44.55
C ALA A 540 -13.65 0.84 -43.09
N PRO A 541 -14.70 0.62 -42.28
CA PRO A 541 -14.56 0.05 -40.95
C PRO A 541 -14.15 -1.42 -41.06
N ALA A 542 -13.02 -1.78 -40.46
CA ALA A 542 -12.57 -3.17 -40.42
C ALA A 542 -13.10 -3.85 -39.14
N ILE A 543 -14.41 -4.11 -39.07
CA ILE A 543 -14.98 -4.93 -38.00
C ILE A 543 -14.68 -6.40 -38.33
N LYS A 544 -13.62 -6.94 -37.72
CA LYS A 544 -13.41 -8.38 -37.61
C LYS A 544 -12.95 -8.71 -36.18
N GLU A 545 -13.48 -9.82 -35.68
CA GLU A 545 -13.36 -10.36 -34.32
C GLU A 545 -11.97 -10.22 -33.69
N ASN A 546 -11.96 -10.12 -32.35
CA ASN A 546 -10.78 -10.08 -31.48
C ASN A 546 -9.75 -11.17 -31.84
N ILE A 547 -8.82 -10.85 -32.73
CA ILE A 547 -7.55 -11.56 -32.83
C ILE A 547 -6.59 -10.77 -31.95
N SER A 548 -6.29 -11.34 -30.78
CA SER A 548 -5.29 -10.85 -29.86
C SER A 548 -3.92 -11.26 -30.40
N ILE A 549 -3.27 -10.39 -31.19
CA ILE A 549 -2.11 -10.79 -31.99
C ILE A 549 -0.75 -10.39 -31.41
N ASP A 550 -0.63 -9.35 -30.58
CA ASP A 550 0.68 -8.93 -30.02
C ASP A 550 0.57 -8.28 -28.64
N THR A 551 1.60 -8.45 -27.80
CA THR A 551 1.71 -7.81 -26.48
C THR A 551 2.56 -6.56 -26.56
N VAL A 552 2.01 -5.44 -26.09
CA VAL A 552 2.67 -4.13 -26.04
C VAL A 552 2.94 -3.72 -24.59
N LYS A 553 4.09 -3.14 -24.32
CA LYS A 553 4.54 -2.75 -22.99
C LYS A 553 4.55 -1.23 -22.85
N LEU A 554 3.68 -0.72 -21.99
CA LEU A 554 3.64 0.68 -21.59
C LEU A 554 4.53 0.88 -20.35
N PHE A 555 5.32 1.94 -20.27
CA PHE A 555 6.11 2.20 -19.06
C PHE A 555 6.37 3.68 -18.82
N ILE A 556 6.49 4.05 -17.55
CA ILE A 556 6.89 5.40 -17.13
C ILE A 556 8.29 5.28 -16.53
N ASN A 557 9.23 6.07 -17.03
CA ASN A 557 10.59 6.08 -16.49
C ASN A 557 10.65 6.79 -15.13
N ASP A 558 11.59 6.37 -14.29
CA ASP A 558 11.95 7.12 -13.07
C ASP A 558 12.39 8.54 -13.41
N ALA A 559 12.02 9.49 -12.55
CA ALA A 559 12.36 10.89 -12.72
C ALA A 559 12.87 11.52 -11.43
N TYR A 560 13.70 12.54 -11.59
CA TYR A 560 14.37 13.22 -10.50
C TYR A 560 14.14 14.73 -10.60
N GLY A 561 13.81 15.38 -9.48
CA GLY A 561 13.47 16.80 -9.45
C GLY A 561 13.81 17.45 -8.11
N SER A 562 13.60 18.75 -7.99
CA SER A 562 13.77 19.49 -6.72
C SER A 562 12.54 20.36 -6.50
N GLN A 563 12.22 20.62 -5.23
CA GLN A 563 11.07 21.44 -4.85
C GLN A 563 11.02 22.75 -5.64
N GLY A 564 9.83 23.07 -6.15
CA GLY A 564 9.56 24.26 -6.94
C GLY A 564 10.05 24.20 -8.40
N LYS A 565 10.65 23.08 -8.84
CA LYS A 565 11.01 22.86 -10.25
C LYS A 565 10.01 21.95 -10.95
N ALA A 566 9.90 22.14 -12.25
CA ALA A 566 9.17 21.24 -13.13
C ALA A 566 10.04 20.02 -13.47
N VAL A 567 9.42 18.84 -13.46
CA VAL A 567 10.01 17.57 -13.88
C VAL A 567 9.12 16.96 -14.96
N ASN A 568 9.76 16.40 -15.97
CA ASN A 568 9.08 15.84 -17.13
C ASN A 568 9.17 14.32 -17.12
N MET A 569 8.03 13.66 -17.21
CA MET A 569 7.92 12.21 -17.20
C MET A 569 7.28 11.72 -18.50
N PRO A 570 8.06 11.15 -19.43
CA PRO A 570 7.52 10.58 -20.66
C PRO A 570 6.80 9.26 -20.39
N ILE A 571 5.72 9.03 -21.12
CA ILE A 571 4.98 7.77 -21.17
C ILE A 571 5.47 7.02 -22.40
N MET A 572 6.19 5.94 -22.14
CA MET A 572 6.90 5.16 -23.15
C MET A 572 6.15 3.90 -23.52
N ILE A 573 6.38 3.41 -24.73
CA ILE A 573 5.80 2.17 -25.24
C ILE A 573 6.86 1.37 -26.01
N ASP A 574 6.87 0.05 -25.87
CA ASP A 574 7.61 -0.80 -26.80
C ASP A 574 6.81 -1.06 -28.08
N ASN A 575 7.51 -1.18 -29.22
CA ASN A 575 6.88 -1.44 -30.52
C ASN A 575 5.75 -0.45 -30.92
N PRO A 576 6.03 0.86 -31.02
CA PRO A 576 5.01 1.90 -31.22
C PRO A 576 4.25 1.78 -32.56
N GLY A 577 4.81 1.10 -33.56
CA GLY A 577 4.27 1.03 -34.93
C GLY A 577 2.91 0.33 -35.06
N MET A 578 2.42 -0.34 -34.02
CA MET A 578 1.10 -0.98 -33.99
C MET A 578 0.03 -0.15 -33.26
N LEU A 579 0.40 0.92 -32.56
CA LEU A 579 -0.48 1.66 -31.67
C LEU A 579 -1.30 2.71 -32.42
N GLY A 580 -2.61 2.46 -32.59
CA GLY A 580 -3.58 3.40 -33.17
C GLY A 580 -4.17 4.39 -32.14
N GLY A 581 -4.23 4.00 -30.86
CA GLY A 581 -4.72 4.86 -29.78
C GLY A 581 -4.75 4.14 -28.43
N GLY A 582 -5.25 4.83 -27.40
CA GLY A 582 -5.39 4.23 -26.08
C GLY A 582 -5.98 5.15 -25.02
N ASP A 583 -6.45 4.53 -23.95
CA ASP A 583 -7.02 5.14 -22.74
C ASP A 583 -6.20 4.73 -21.52
N ILE A 584 -5.55 5.70 -20.87
CA ILE A 584 -4.60 5.47 -19.78
C ILE A 584 -5.02 6.27 -18.54
N ALA A 585 -5.05 5.62 -17.38
CA ALA A 585 -5.27 6.23 -16.07
C ALA A 585 -4.01 6.09 -15.21
N ILE A 586 -3.45 7.23 -14.78
CA ILE A 586 -2.25 7.32 -13.94
C ILE A 586 -2.63 7.91 -12.58
N VAL A 587 -2.04 7.37 -11.52
CA VAL A 587 -2.22 7.85 -10.14
C VAL A 587 -0.86 8.24 -9.57
N TYR A 588 -0.81 9.39 -8.89
CA TYR A 588 0.38 9.94 -8.24
C TYR A 588 0.01 10.56 -6.89
N ASP A 589 1.01 10.77 -6.03
CA ASP A 589 0.79 11.45 -4.75
C ASP A 589 0.70 12.97 -4.95
N SER A 590 -0.51 13.51 -4.83
CA SER A 590 -0.78 14.95 -4.98
C SER A 590 -0.23 15.82 -3.85
N SER A 591 0.27 15.23 -2.76
CA SER A 591 1.01 15.95 -1.71
C SER A 591 2.48 16.20 -2.07
N VAL A 592 3.05 15.39 -2.97
CA VAL A 592 4.46 15.48 -3.39
C VAL A 592 4.59 16.16 -4.74
N LEU A 593 3.69 15.87 -5.68
CA LEU A 593 3.72 16.37 -7.04
C LEU A 593 2.40 17.06 -7.38
N ARG A 594 2.45 18.02 -8.30
CA ARG A 594 1.27 18.60 -8.94
C ARG A 594 1.43 18.47 -10.45
N ALA A 595 0.59 17.67 -11.10
CA ALA A 595 0.58 17.63 -12.55
C ALA A 595 0.09 18.98 -13.10
N ARG A 596 0.87 19.58 -14.00
CA ARG A 596 0.54 20.89 -14.60
C ARG A 596 -0.21 20.73 -15.90
N TYR A 597 0.37 19.98 -16.84
CA TYR A 597 -0.23 19.68 -18.13
C TYR A 597 0.43 18.44 -18.74
N VAL A 598 -0.25 17.86 -19.72
CA VAL A 598 0.26 16.74 -20.51
C VAL A 598 0.40 17.19 -21.95
N THR A 599 1.60 17.00 -22.52
CA THR A 599 1.88 17.30 -23.93
C THR A 599 1.97 16.01 -24.72
N SER A 600 1.34 15.97 -25.90
CA SER A 600 1.46 14.85 -26.82
C SER A 600 2.81 14.85 -27.54
N SER A 601 3.24 13.65 -27.96
CA SER A 601 4.31 13.52 -28.95
C SER A 601 3.81 13.92 -30.34
N SER A 602 4.75 14.16 -31.27
CA SER A 602 4.42 14.44 -32.67
C SER A 602 3.56 13.33 -33.27
N GLY A 603 2.47 13.70 -33.94
CA GLY A 603 1.53 12.74 -34.57
C GLY A 603 0.46 12.17 -33.65
N VAL A 604 0.45 12.52 -32.36
CA VAL A 604 -0.53 12.06 -31.38
C VAL A 604 -1.58 13.15 -31.11
N ILE A 605 -2.84 12.83 -31.36
CA ILE A 605 -4.00 13.64 -30.94
C ILE A 605 -4.38 13.19 -29.54
N LEU A 606 -4.29 14.10 -28.56
CA LEU A 606 -4.44 13.78 -27.13
C LEU A 606 -5.51 14.64 -26.45
N ALA A 607 -6.36 13.99 -25.68
CA ALA A 607 -7.18 14.59 -24.64
C ALA A 607 -6.66 14.14 -23.26
N SER A 608 -6.50 15.06 -22.32
CA SER A 608 -6.03 14.74 -20.98
C SER A 608 -6.83 15.49 -19.91
N ASN A 609 -7.23 14.77 -18.86
CA ASN A 609 -7.91 15.33 -17.69
C ASN A 609 -7.05 15.08 -16.45
N ILE A 610 -6.68 16.15 -15.76
CA ILE A 610 -5.88 16.10 -14.54
C ILE A 610 -6.80 16.46 -13.38
N SER A 611 -6.93 15.55 -12.41
CA SER A 611 -7.65 15.83 -11.17
C SER A 611 -6.73 16.42 -10.11
N ASN A 612 -7.31 17.18 -9.18
CA ASN A 612 -6.60 17.69 -8.00
C ASN A 612 -6.27 16.59 -6.98
N GLU A 613 -6.86 15.40 -7.13
CA GLU A 613 -6.71 14.25 -6.22
C GLU A 613 -5.59 13.29 -6.65
N GLY A 614 -4.72 13.70 -7.57
CA GLY A 614 -3.60 12.87 -7.99
C GLY A 614 -3.95 11.85 -9.07
N GLN A 615 -4.97 12.10 -9.89
CA GLN A 615 -5.31 11.25 -11.04
C GLN A 615 -5.12 11.99 -12.36
N ILE A 616 -4.64 11.27 -13.36
CA ILE A 616 -4.54 11.74 -14.75
C ILE A 616 -5.24 10.71 -15.63
N ARG A 617 -6.21 11.15 -16.43
CA ARG A 617 -6.83 10.35 -17.48
C ARG A 617 -6.38 10.87 -18.83
N LEU A 618 -5.99 9.97 -19.72
CA LEU A 618 -5.44 10.26 -21.03
C LEU A 618 -6.21 9.43 -22.04
N SER A 619 -6.69 10.06 -23.10
CA SER A 619 -7.28 9.38 -24.27
C SER A 619 -6.60 9.94 -25.51
N PHE A 620 -6.06 9.08 -26.35
CA PHE A 620 -5.34 9.51 -27.55
C PHE A 620 -5.60 8.62 -28.75
N THR A 621 -5.37 9.19 -29.94
CA THR A 621 -5.40 8.50 -31.22
C THR A 621 -4.33 9.09 -32.15
N ASN A 622 -3.90 8.31 -33.15
CA ASN A 622 -2.86 8.70 -34.09
C ASN A 622 -3.35 8.59 -35.52
N THR A 623 -2.93 9.52 -36.37
CA THR A 623 -3.24 9.50 -37.81
C THR A 623 -2.28 8.64 -38.62
N GLU A 624 -1.10 8.36 -38.08
CA GLU A 624 -0.01 7.64 -38.75
C GLU A 624 0.71 6.71 -37.78
N LYS A 625 1.48 5.76 -38.33
CA LYS A 625 2.33 4.85 -37.54
C LYS A 625 3.31 5.63 -36.70
N LEU A 626 3.23 5.47 -35.38
CA LEU A 626 4.20 6.06 -34.46
C LEU A 626 5.60 5.48 -34.72
N THR A 627 6.56 6.38 -34.90
CA THR A 627 7.98 6.05 -35.13
C THR A 627 8.85 6.23 -33.90
N GLY A 628 8.34 6.92 -32.87
CA GLY A 628 9.02 7.15 -31.60
C GLY A 628 8.35 6.42 -30.45
N ASP A 629 9.14 6.03 -29.46
CA ASP A 629 8.71 5.22 -28.33
C ASP A 629 7.94 6.02 -27.25
N ASN A 630 7.75 7.34 -27.43
CA ASN A 630 7.08 8.21 -26.47
C ASN A 630 5.70 8.63 -27.00
N ILE A 631 4.65 8.45 -26.21
CA ILE A 631 3.27 8.80 -26.57
C ILE A 631 2.93 10.23 -26.11
N ALA A 632 3.28 10.53 -24.86
CA ALA A 632 2.96 11.80 -24.21
C ALA A 632 3.93 12.05 -23.06
N LYS A 633 4.05 13.31 -22.65
CA LYS A 633 4.91 13.75 -21.55
C LYS A 633 4.08 14.47 -20.50
N ILE A 634 4.19 14.03 -19.25
CA ILE A 634 3.56 14.70 -18.11
C ILE A 634 4.57 15.67 -17.51
N GLU A 635 4.21 16.93 -17.38
CA GLU A 635 4.97 17.89 -16.58
C GLU A 635 4.39 17.93 -15.16
N PHE A 636 5.20 17.54 -14.19
CA PHE A 636 4.89 17.71 -12.77
C PHE A 636 5.68 18.88 -12.20
N GLU A 637 5.05 19.64 -11.32
CA GLU A 637 5.74 20.49 -10.36
C GLU A 637 5.99 19.74 -9.06
N VAL A 638 7.20 19.82 -8.56
CA VAL A 638 7.59 19.21 -7.28
C VAL A 638 7.16 20.13 -6.14
N LEU A 639 6.18 19.69 -5.34
CA LEU A 639 5.64 20.48 -4.23
C LEU A 639 6.49 20.36 -2.96
N VAL A 640 7.02 19.16 -2.70
CA VAL A 640 7.83 18.83 -1.52
C VAL A 640 9.00 17.95 -1.94
N ASP A 641 10.16 18.15 -1.32
CA ASP A 641 11.34 17.29 -1.50
C ASP A 641 11.10 15.92 -0.84
N SER A 642 10.46 15.02 -1.58
CA SER A 642 10.14 13.65 -1.16
C SER A 642 10.25 12.67 -2.34
N GLU A 643 10.05 11.38 -2.07
CA GLU A 643 9.85 10.36 -3.10
C GLU A 643 8.36 10.05 -3.29
N SER A 644 7.94 9.75 -4.52
CA SER A 644 6.54 9.41 -4.82
C SER A 644 6.43 8.39 -5.96
N PRO A 645 5.61 7.33 -5.84
CA PRO A 645 5.33 6.41 -6.94
C PRO A 645 4.37 7.02 -7.96
N ILE A 646 4.58 6.71 -9.24
CA ILE A 646 3.70 7.08 -10.36
C ILE A 646 3.17 5.80 -10.99
N LYS A 647 1.90 5.49 -10.72
CA LYS A 647 1.32 4.19 -11.05
C LYS A 647 0.37 4.25 -12.24
N ILE A 648 0.44 3.26 -13.11
CA ILE A 648 -0.57 3.04 -14.16
C ILE A 648 -1.68 2.17 -13.55
N ASN A 649 -2.83 2.79 -13.26
CA ASN A 649 -3.98 2.09 -12.68
C ASN A 649 -4.79 1.33 -13.74
N LYS A 650 -4.83 1.87 -14.96
CA LYS A 650 -5.54 1.25 -16.09
C LYS A 650 -4.89 1.68 -17.40
N ALA A 651 -4.75 0.75 -18.34
CA ALA A 651 -4.39 1.05 -19.73
C ALA A 651 -5.16 0.12 -20.68
N GLU A 652 -5.94 0.69 -21.58
CA GLU A 652 -6.55 -0.01 -22.72
C GLU A 652 -5.95 0.57 -24.00
N LEU A 653 -5.32 -0.26 -24.82
CA LEU A 653 -4.59 0.17 -26.02
C LEU A 653 -5.20 -0.49 -27.26
N TYR A 654 -5.16 0.21 -28.39
CA TYR A 654 -5.82 -0.20 -29.62
C TYR A 654 -4.92 -0.07 -30.85
N ASP A 655 -5.13 -0.94 -31.85
CA ASP A 655 -4.48 -0.86 -33.15
C ASP A 655 -5.13 0.19 -34.08
N TYR A 656 -4.60 0.38 -35.29
CA TYR A 656 -5.13 1.33 -36.29
C TYR A 656 -6.51 0.96 -36.84
N ASP A 657 -7.02 -0.24 -36.55
CA ASP A 657 -8.35 -0.70 -36.91
C ASP A 657 -9.33 -0.62 -35.70
N GLY A 658 -8.87 -0.16 -34.53
CA GLY A 658 -9.66 -0.05 -33.31
C GLY A 658 -9.78 -1.36 -32.52
N ARG A 659 -8.94 -2.37 -32.81
CA ARG A 659 -8.91 -3.64 -32.07
C ARG A 659 -8.08 -3.51 -30.80
N THR A 660 -8.52 -4.16 -29.73
CA THR A 660 -7.79 -4.17 -28.45
C THR A 660 -6.46 -4.91 -28.57
N LEU A 661 -5.40 -4.28 -28.09
CA LEU A 661 -4.07 -4.86 -27.96
C LEU A 661 -3.88 -5.45 -26.55
N ASN A 662 -3.17 -6.57 -26.44
CA ASN A 662 -2.71 -7.03 -25.13
C ASN A 662 -1.66 -6.05 -24.63
N SER A 663 -1.77 -5.63 -23.37
CA SER A 663 -0.78 -4.74 -22.78
C SER A 663 -0.27 -5.21 -21.43
N LYS A 664 1.00 -4.87 -21.16
CA LYS A 664 1.62 -4.92 -19.83
C LYS A 664 2.11 -3.53 -19.49
N TRP A 665 2.12 -3.17 -18.22
CA TRP A 665 2.64 -1.88 -17.81
C TRP A 665 3.62 -1.95 -16.65
N LEU A 666 4.53 -0.98 -16.62
CA LEU A 666 5.45 -0.73 -15.52
C LEU A 666 5.30 0.69 -15.00
N ASP A 667 5.14 0.77 -13.68
CA ASP A 667 5.09 2.00 -12.91
C ASP A 667 6.46 2.70 -12.91
N GLY A 668 6.44 4.03 -12.76
CA GLY A 668 7.63 4.84 -12.54
C GLY A 668 7.70 5.39 -11.12
N LYS A 669 8.83 6.01 -10.77
CA LYS A 669 9.02 6.68 -9.48
C LYS A 669 9.64 8.06 -9.63
N PHE A 670 9.14 9.02 -8.86
CA PHE A 670 9.76 10.32 -8.66
C PHE A 670 10.65 10.35 -7.41
N ARG A 671 11.82 11.01 -7.50
CA ARG A 671 12.74 11.24 -6.37
C ARG A 671 13.26 12.68 -6.32
N SER A 672 13.30 13.28 -5.12
CA SER A 672 13.92 14.60 -4.94
C SER A 672 15.46 14.56 -4.93
N TYR A 673 16.10 15.61 -5.46
CA TYR A 673 17.54 15.85 -5.43
C TYR A 673 18.10 16.35 -4.08
N ASN A 674 17.27 17.01 -3.27
CA ASN A 674 17.66 17.69 -2.03
C ASN A 674 17.47 16.83 -0.78
N ILE A 675 17.32 15.51 -0.95
CA ILE A 675 17.43 14.60 0.18
C ILE A 675 18.84 14.82 0.74
N PRO A 676 19.00 15.38 1.96
CA PRO A 676 20.32 15.68 2.49
C PRO A 676 21.12 14.39 2.50
N ALA A 677 22.33 14.44 1.95
CA ALA A 677 23.22 13.31 2.11
C ALA A 677 23.46 13.13 3.62
N GLU A 678 23.48 11.90 4.10
CA GLU A 678 23.72 11.62 5.53
C GLU A 678 25.04 12.25 6.02
N LYS A 679 25.98 12.49 5.11
CA LYS A 679 27.25 13.19 5.34
C LYS A 679 27.68 14.03 4.14
N THR A 680 28.40 15.11 4.42
CA THR A 680 29.22 15.80 3.41
C THR A 680 30.39 14.88 3.04
N SER A 681 30.60 14.61 1.76
CA SER A 681 31.71 13.75 1.31
C SER A 681 32.16 14.06 -0.10
N LEU A 682 33.47 13.93 -0.33
CA LEU A 682 34.02 13.88 -1.68
C LEU A 682 33.91 12.44 -2.19
N LEU A 683 33.45 12.25 -3.42
CA LEU A 683 33.30 10.94 -4.04
C LEU A 683 34.36 10.73 -5.13
N GLN A 684 34.51 9.49 -5.59
CA GLN A 684 35.51 9.16 -6.60
C GLN A 684 35.15 9.82 -7.95
N ASN A 685 36.13 10.50 -8.55
CA ASN A 685 36.00 11.09 -9.87
C ASN A 685 35.71 10.05 -10.97
N TYR A 686 35.00 10.44 -12.03
CA TYR A 686 34.71 9.61 -13.19
C TYR A 686 34.83 10.40 -14.51
N PRO A 687 34.99 9.73 -15.66
CA PRO A 687 35.39 8.32 -15.78
C PRO A 687 36.82 8.10 -15.25
N ASN A 688 37.06 6.97 -14.56
CA ASN A 688 38.36 6.57 -14.02
C ASN A 688 38.69 5.13 -14.47
N PRO A 689 39.94 4.77 -14.82
CA PRO A 689 41.11 5.62 -15.08
C PRO A 689 41.36 5.80 -16.60
N PHE A 690 42.09 6.83 -17.02
CA PHE A 690 42.60 7.12 -18.39
C PHE A 690 41.87 8.18 -19.25
N ASN A 691 41.18 9.17 -18.67
CA ASN A 691 40.67 10.31 -19.43
C ASN A 691 41.38 11.62 -19.01
N PRO A 692 41.81 12.48 -19.95
CA PRO A 692 42.33 13.82 -19.63
C PRO A 692 41.32 14.74 -18.92
N GLU A 693 40.01 14.52 -19.09
CA GLU A 693 38.95 15.29 -18.44
C GLU A 693 38.15 14.43 -17.45
N THR A 694 37.62 15.03 -16.38
CA THR A 694 36.90 14.29 -15.34
C THR A 694 35.85 15.10 -14.60
N TRP A 695 34.80 14.40 -14.16
CA TRP A 695 33.82 14.86 -13.20
C TRP A 695 34.19 14.41 -11.79
N ILE A 696 34.09 15.32 -10.84
CA ILE A 696 34.42 15.13 -9.44
C ILE A 696 33.12 15.23 -8.65
N PRO A 697 32.48 14.08 -8.36
CA PRO A 697 31.23 14.04 -7.63
C PRO A 697 31.44 14.32 -6.14
N TYR A 698 30.44 14.91 -5.50
CA TYR A 698 30.45 15.19 -4.06
C TYR A 698 29.03 15.15 -3.49
N GLN A 699 28.93 15.20 -2.17
CA GLN A 699 27.68 15.24 -1.42
C GLN A 699 27.80 16.25 -0.30
N LEU A 700 26.72 16.94 0.02
CA LEU A 700 26.64 17.93 1.10
C LEU A 700 25.52 17.53 2.06
N LYS A 701 25.86 17.38 3.34
CA LYS A 701 24.85 17.24 4.41
C LYS A 701 24.15 18.57 4.71
N GLU A 702 24.90 19.67 4.61
CA GLU A 702 24.44 21.03 4.89
C GLU A 702 24.91 21.98 3.78
N SER A 703 24.09 22.99 3.49
CA SER A 703 24.37 23.99 2.45
C SER A 703 25.61 24.82 2.80
N ASN A 704 26.58 24.90 1.89
CA ASN A 704 27.87 25.58 2.11
C ASN A 704 28.45 26.15 0.81
N GLU A 705 29.39 27.09 0.92
CA GLU A 705 30.28 27.43 -0.20
C GLU A 705 31.22 26.27 -0.48
N VAL A 706 31.27 25.85 -1.75
CA VAL A 706 32.07 24.70 -2.19
C VAL A 706 33.18 25.15 -3.13
N LYS A 707 34.37 24.66 -2.85
CA LYS A 707 35.56 24.83 -3.66
C LYS A 707 36.29 23.50 -3.78
N ILE A 708 36.82 23.19 -4.96
CA ILE A 708 37.66 22.01 -5.17
C ILE A 708 39.03 22.46 -5.66
N VAL A 709 40.08 22.03 -4.98
CA VAL A 709 41.47 22.38 -5.30
C VAL A 709 42.22 21.11 -5.69
N ILE A 710 42.92 21.18 -6.82
CA ILE A 710 43.67 20.05 -7.40
C ILE A 710 45.16 20.31 -7.20
N TYR A 711 45.88 19.28 -6.76
CA TYR A 711 47.30 19.29 -6.42
C TYR A 711 48.05 18.18 -7.15
N ASP A 712 49.34 18.40 -7.40
CA ASP A 712 50.25 17.34 -7.82
C ASP A 712 50.79 16.52 -6.62
N VAL A 713 51.62 15.51 -6.90
CA VAL A 713 52.23 14.65 -5.87
C VAL A 713 53.17 15.37 -4.90
N SER A 714 53.65 16.56 -5.26
CA SER A 714 54.50 17.39 -4.39
C SER A 714 53.69 18.35 -3.51
N GLY A 715 52.36 18.33 -3.64
CA GLY A 715 51.45 19.23 -2.93
C GLY A 715 51.33 20.62 -3.57
N ARG A 716 51.89 20.84 -4.76
CA ARG A 716 51.74 22.12 -5.48
C ARG A 716 50.35 22.20 -6.07
N LYS A 717 49.68 23.34 -5.86
CA LYS A 717 48.36 23.64 -6.43
C LYS A 717 48.45 23.71 -7.96
N ILE A 718 47.60 22.95 -8.63
CA ILE A 718 47.47 22.86 -10.09
C ILE A 718 46.28 23.70 -10.58
N ARG A 719 45.12 23.57 -9.94
CA ARG A 719 43.91 24.33 -10.29
C ARG A 719 42.96 24.47 -9.11
N SER A 720 42.19 25.55 -9.12
CA SER A 720 41.07 25.81 -8.23
C SER A 720 39.76 25.82 -9.02
N LEU A 721 38.74 25.14 -8.52
CA LEU A 721 37.38 25.11 -9.04
C LEU A 721 36.45 25.69 -7.97
N ASP A 722 36.18 26.99 -8.05
CA ASP A 722 35.27 27.67 -7.13
C ASP A 722 33.82 27.46 -7.60
N LEU A 723 33.08 26.59 -6.89
CA LEU A 723 31.71 26.21 -7.26
C LEU A 723 30.65 27.12 -6.61
N GLY A 724 31.05 27.99 -5.69
CA GLY A 724 30.18 28.91 -4.97
C GLY A 724 29.27 28.21 -3.94
N TYR A 725 28.24 28.92 -3.49
CA TYR A 725 27.26 28.38 -2.53
C TYR A 725 26.43 27.23 -3.15
N ARG A 726 26.34 26.11 -2.43
CA ARG A 726 25.62 24.91 -2.83
C ARG A 726 24.74 24.43 -1.70
N ASN A 727 23.51 24.01 -2.03
CA ASN A 727 22.57 23.48 -1.04
C ASN A 727 22.96 22.06 -0.58
N ALA A 728 22.50 21.64 0.60
CA ALA A 728 22.55 20.23 1.00
C ALA A 728 21.96 19.33 -0.10
N GLY A 729 22.64 18.23 -0.43
CA GLY A 729 22.22 17.33 -1.49
C GLY A 729 23.35 16.52 -2.12
N ILE A 730 23.01 15.72 -3.13
CA ILE A 730 23.92 14.80 -3.81
C ILE A 730 24.30 15.35 -5.20
N TYR A 731 25.59 15.51 -5.49
CA TYR A 731 26.15 16.11 -6.72
C TYR A 731 26.96 15.08 -7.52
N THR A 732 26.30 14.05 -8.03
CA THR A 732 26.97 12.91 -8.69
C THR A 732 26.86 12.89 -10.20
N THR A 733 25.96 13.65 -10.80
CA THR A 733 25.72 13.67 -12.26
C THR A 733 26.58 14.72 -12.98
N PRO A 734 26.83 14.60 -14.30
CA PRO A 734 27.71 15.52 -15.04
C PRO A 734 27.32 17.00 -14.96
N ASP A 735 26.02 17.28 -14.85
CA ASP A 735 25.43 18.62 -14.74
C ASP A 735 25.55 19.24 -13.34
N ARG A 736 25.91 18.45 -12.32
CA ARG A 736 25.95 18.89 -10.91
C ARG A 736 27.30 18.71 -10.23
N SER A 737 28.07 17.71 -10.66
CA SER A 737 29.43 17.47 -10.18
C SER A 737 30.38 18.58 -10.63
N ALA A 738 31.52 18.71 -9.96
CA ALA A 738 32.56 19.63 -10.42
C ALA A 738 33.25 19.05 -11.65
N TYR A 739 33.52 19.87 -12.64
CA TYR A 739 34.18 19.45 -13.86
C TYR A 739 35.61 19.99 -13.94
N TRP A 740 36.55 19.13 -14.28
CA TRP A 740 37.92 19.48 -14.59
C TRP A 740 38.29 19.03 -15.99
N ASP A 741 38.73 19.99 -16.81
CA ASP A 741 39.16 19.84 -18.20
C ASP A 741 40.62 19.35 -18.37
N GLY A 742 41.27 18.93 -17.28
CA GLY A 742 42.66 18.48 -17.30
C GLY A 742 43.71 19.58 -17.50
N LYS A 743 43.37 20.85 -17.28
CA LYS A 743 44.30 21.98 -17.43
C LYS A 743 44.65 22.63 -16.09
N ASN A 744 45.86 23.18 -16.00
CA ASN A 744 46.32 23.98 -14.86
C ASN A 744 45.66 25.38 -14.87
N GLU A 745 45.97 26.19 -13.86
CA GLU A 745 45.44 27.55 -13.68
C GLU A 745 45.83 28.52 -14.82
N SER A 746 46.89 28.22 -15.58
CA SER A 746 47.31 28.97 -16.79
C SER A 746 46.70 28.43 -18.09
N GLY A 747 45.84 27.41 -18.02
CA GLY A 747 45.18 26.79 -19.18
C GLY A 747 46.01 25.75 -19.92
N GLU A 748 47.18 25.37 -19.40
CA GLU A 748 48.05 24.35 -19.99
C GLU A 748 47.63 22.95 -19.54
N THR A 749 47.64 21.98 -20.46
CA THR A 749 47.24 20.60 -20.14
C THR A 749 48.26 19.92 -19.24
N VAL A 750 47.80 19.32 -18.14
CA VAL A 750 48.66 18.63 -17.16
C VAL A 750 49.24 17.32 -17.71
N THR A 751 50.35 16.82 -17.16
CA THR A 751 50.98 15.57 -17.61
C THR A 751 50.26 14.33 -17.07
N SER A 752 50.45 13.16 -17.71
CA SER A 752 50.04 11.88 -17.11
C SER A 752 50.70 11.72 -15.75
N GLY A 753 49.95 11.30 -14.73
CA GLY A 753 50.45 11.21 -13.37
C GLY A 753 49.36 11.05 -12.33
N VAL A 754 49.79 11.01 -11.07
CA VAL A 754 48.91 11.00 -9.91
C VAL A 754 48.63 12.43 -9.47
N TYR A 755 47.36 12.74 -9.25
CA TYR A 755 46.91 14.02 -8.72
C TYR A 755 46.03 13.80 -7.50
N PHE A 756 45.95 14.83 -6.66
CA PHE A 756 45.04 14.86 -5.52
C PHE A 756 44.04 15.98 -5.71
N TYR A 757 42.81 15.80 -5.28
CA TYR A 757 41.78 16.82 -5.30
C TYR A 757 41.12 16.89 -3.93
N THR A 758 41.01 18.11 -3.43
CA THR A 758 40.48 18.42 -2.10
C THR A 758 39.23 19.26 -2.26
N ILE A 759 38.11 18.81 -1.69
CA ILE A 759 36.93 19.66 -1.53
C ILE A 759 37.07 20.49 -0.26
N GLN A 760 36.57 21.70 -0.29
CA GLN A 760 36.39 22.60 0.84
C GLN A 760 34.92 23.04 0.83
N ALA A 761 34.17 22.66 1.85
CA ALA A 761 32.74 23.00 2.01
C ALA A 761 32.49 23.47 3.44
N GLY A 762 32.52 24.79 3.68
CA GLY A 762 32.54 25.33 5.04
C GLY A 762 33.80 24.86 5.80
N SER A 763 33.62 24.22 6.96
CA SER A 763 34.74 23.60 7.72
C SER A 763 35.10 22.19 7.24
N PHE A 764 34.33 21.60 6.32
CA PHE A 764 34.61 20.26 5.81
C PHE A 764 35.68 20.29 4.73
N THR A 765 36.71 19.48 4.90
CA THR A 765 37.72 19.22 3.87
C THR A 765 37.98 17.73 3.72
N ASP A 766 37.98 17.24 2.49
CA ASP A 766 38.30 15.84 2.18
C ASP A 766 39.13 15.79 0.90
N THR A 767 40.11 14.87 0.86
CA THR A 767 41.07 14.77 -0.24
C THR A 767 41.09 13.37 -0.81
N ARG A 768 41.03 13.26 -2.13
CA ARG A 768 41.10 12.00 -2.85
C ARG A 768 42.19 12.01 -3.91
N LYS A 769 42.62 10.80 -4.27
CA LYS A 769 43.56 10.55 -5.35
C LYS A 769 42.81 10.33 -6.67
N MET A 770 43.34 10.90 -7.75
CA MET A 770 42.98 10.56 -9.13
C MET A 770 44.23 10.22 -9.94
N ILE A 771 44.05 9.45 -11.01
CA ILE A 771 45.13 9.10 -11.95
C ILE A 771 44.74 9.63 -13.32
N ILE A 772 45.56 10.50 -13.88
CA ILE A 772 45.42 10.99 -15.25
C ILE A 772 46.41 10.21 -16.12
N LYS A 773 45.90 9.62 -17.20
CA LYS A 773 46.71 9.02 -18.25
C LYS A 773 46.26 9.64 -19.57
N LYS A 774 47.15 10.40 -20.19
CA LYS A 774 47.01 10.81 -21.60
C LYS A 774 47.27 9.63 -22.52
#